data_AF-A0A2R7Z167-F1
#
_entry.id   AF-A0A2R7Z167-F1
#
_cell.length_a   1.000
_cell.length_b   1.000
_cell.length_c   1.000
_cell.angle_alpha   90.00
_cell.angle_beta   90.00
_cell.angle_gamma   90.00
#
_symmetry.space_group_name_H-M   'P 1'
#
loop_
_entity.id
_entity.type
_entity.pdbx_description
1 polymer ?
#
loop_
_entity_poly.entity_id
_entity_poly.type
_entity_poly.pdbx_seq_one_letter_code
_entity_poly.pdbx_strand_id
1 'polypeptide(L)'
;MAAAVAVRGLDRQGRRRARDRPPTDGLGPAVGDGGPQLQRDDPARGQTARRAVDARVDPRGLRHPRRLDPQGARDDGARATHRRARPPPGHRPAARAGARDGAGGRRGRCRPGPLAGLPQRVARDRPEHADGRHRHRLGAGPRADDRRPRPGAADGLHGPGPGRHRPHRRRRRAARRLSDPPEGPPGDPPGAIRWAITGRATTPLLPTVSRVPSLTLAEARERAALISDVAYDIHLDLTSREHAVVTTRVTFACRAPGSSTFLELADATEVVVEGAHGAAYDDGRILLRDLAARNDVTVTARMPYVTTGNGLHTFTDPADGEVYVSAYTGMDIAQRVYACFDQMDLKAPLTVSVTAPSAWTVISNGIATRDGDLWTFTTTPLLPTSMLVVCAGPWVSRTWEHAGLPMGWHARASMERLLDRDLADLRAVTERCLDHYTEAFTEPMPFDSYDQVMAPELNWGAMETAGAVTFRDELLTPGPPSAMDVLWRDNTIAHEMAHMWFGNLVTMTWWEDSWLSESFAEFMGSDVVRRITGARDPDIADTVARTPLGYLADGRRSAHPVAEDAEAMVDVDTAFGNFDMITYAKGGAVLRQLVHWLGHDAFLAGVNRYLTAHAFGNATLADFLAALDAVSDRDVRGWAEQWLRASGFDTIEVTRDGDVPVVRRIGTRAHRLSVAAFSADGEAIAARPLDLADEPVRLDDLAGCAVVPNAGAETFAASSLDPRTWEVVRTRLGTIADPVTRAGLWWTAVAAARRGELAMPDLLTLVADHLPGERHPAVAEGVLELVVDQVVPLLDPAGLDRALDVIARACRGLLAADPDPSIALAAARRLAEVSTDATELAGWLSSGVAPAGVAVDQSLRWRVVTRLVTLGGSPSLVDEELARDASAAGAVAARTARAAVPDAAHKGAAWLTLFGTELSNREFTATSDGFWSAGQHALVAPYLRRYAQQVPALVARRGQAYAEVAGRLAFPRLPLPTADLRVLRDAVAAQVETGRLHPTLARAWVDEVDDLDVALALR
;
A
#
# COMPACT_ATOMS: atom_id res chain seq x y z
N MET A 1 -37.33 -37.57 27.66
CA MET A 1 -36.32 -38.65 27.75
C MET A 1 -34.99 -37.95 27.48
N ALA A 2 -34.13 -37.63 28.45
CA ALA A 2 -33.48 -38.45 29.50
C ALA A 2 -32.55 -39.52 28.89
N ALA A 3 -31.27 -39.69 29.28
CA ALA A 3 -30.37 -39.07 30.28
C ALA A 3 -28.91 -39.19 29.74
N ALA A 4 -27.84 -38.43 30.08
CA ALA A 4 -27.27 -37.80 31.28
C ALA A 4 -26.29 -38.68 32.13
N VAL A 5 -25.06 -38.16 32.39
CA VAL A 5 -24.05 -38.55 33.44
C VAL A 5 -23.24 -39.87 33.20
N ALA A 6 -21.93 -39.82 32.84
CA ALA A 6 -20.66 -39.89 33.64
C ALA A 6 -20.22 -41.34 34.09
N VAL A 7 -19.00 -41.70 34.58
CA VAL A 7 -18.05 -41.14 35.58
C VAL A 7 -16.57 -41.67 35.44
N ARG A 8 -15.62 -40.89 36.01
CA ARG A 8 -14.15 -40.97 36.30
C ARG A 8 -13.41 -42.30 36.70
N GLY A 9 -12.06 -42.28 36.55
CA GLY A 9 -11.00 -42.95 37.38
C GLY A 9 -9.61 -42.88 36.67
N LEU A 10 -8.47 -42.37 37.18
CA LEU A 10 -7.62 -42.60 38.39
C LEU A 10 -6.94 -44.01 38.42
N ASP A 11 -5.64 -44.21 38.74
CA ASP A 11 -4.56 -43.36 39.32
C ASP A 11 -3.12 -43.79 38.86
N ARG A 12 -2.04 -43.26 39.48
CA ARG A 12 -0.60 -43.36 39.09
C ARG A 12 0.26 -44.41 39.84
N GLN A 13 1.49 -44.62 39.32
CA GLN A 13 2.69 -45.30 39.90
C GLN A 13 2.69 -46.85 39.90
N GLY A 14 3.80 -47.58 39.67
CA GLY A 14 5.13 -47.22 39.15
C GLY A 14 6.31 -47.94 39.84
N ARG A 15 7.20 -48.65 39.10
CA ARG A 15 8.55 -49.10 39.56
C ARG A 15 9.47 -49.63 38.43
N ARG A 16 10.78 -49.78 38.74
CA ARG A 16 11.89 -50.10 37.80
C ARG A 16 12.34 -51.58 37.85
N ARG A 17 12.91 -52.10 36.75
CA ARG A 17 14.23 -52.81 36.70
C ARG A 17 14.72 -52.96 35.23
N ALA A 18 15.87 -53.60 34.99
CA ALA A 18 16.69 -53.40 33.78
C ALA A 18 17.20 -54.69 33.11
N ARG A 19 17.65 -54.52 31.84
CA ARG A 19 18.62 -55.29 30.99
C ARG A 19 18.85 -56.79 31.24
N ASP A 20 18.96 -57.56 30.14
CA ASP A 20 20.24 -58.19 29.71
C ASP A 20 20.20 -58.76 28.25
N ARG A 21 21.31 -59.38 27.81
CA ARG A 21 21.70 -59.89 26.45
C ARG A 21 22.69 -61.08 26.66
N PRO A 22 23.31 -61.78 25.66
CA PRO A 22 23.11 -61.96 24.20
C PRO A 22 22.92 -63.50 23.89
N PRO A 23 23.44 -64.20 22.83
CA PRO A 23 23.97 -63.91 21.46
C PRO A 23 23.11 -64.65 20.37
N THR A 24 23.48 -65.30 19.23
CA THR A 24 24.68 -65.65 18.38
C THR A 24 24.12 -66.00 16.96
N ASP A 25 24.62 -65.53 15.81
CA ASP A 25 25.74 -65.99 14.92
C ASP A 25 25.55 -67.23 14.01
N GLY A 26 25.87 -67.07 12.70
CA GLY A 26 26.05 -68.10 11.65
C GLY A 26 24.81 -68.48 10.80
N LEU A 27 24.86 -68.88 9.52
CA LEU A 27 25.91 -69.01 8.47
C LEU A 27 25.23 -68.99 7.04
N GLY A 28 25.99 -68.87 5.93
CA GLY A 28 25.50 -68.94 4.52
C GLY A 28 25.47 -70.36 3.90
N PRO A 29 25.59 -70.59 2.56
CA PRO A 29 25.88 -69.64 1.44
C PRO A 29 25.24 -69.92 0.03
N ALA A 30 25.58 -69.08 -0.97
CA ALA A 30 25.93 -69.36 -2.40
C ALA A 30 24.94 -69.85 -3.52
N VAL A 31 24.96 -69.11 -4.67
CA VAL A 31 24.97 -69.53 -6.12
C VAL A 31 23.70 -70.23 -6.73
N GLY A 32 23.26 -70.02 -7.98
CA GLY A 32 23.64 -69.09 -9.09
C GLY A 32 23.03 -69.49 -10.47
N ASP A 33 23.18 -68.64 -11.51
CA ASP A 33 22.99 -68.79 -12.98
C ASP A 33 21.74 -69.51 -13.62
N GLY A 34 21.27 -69.18 -14.84
CA GLY A 34 21.63 -68.05 -15.73
C GLY A 34 21.18 -68.20 -17.23
N GLY A 35 21.09 -67.07 -17.95
CA GLY A 35 21.08 -66.96 -19.45
C GLY A 35 19.70 -67.02 -20.17
N PRO A 36 19.64 -66.78 -21.51
CA PRO A 36 20.72 -66.34 -22.43
C PRO A 36 20.36 -65.23 -23.49
N GLN A 37 21.38 -64.47 -23.95
CA GLN A 37 21.75 -64.13 -25.36
C GLN A 37 20.71 -63.59 -26.41
N LEU A 38 21.03 -62.83 -27.49
CA LEU A 38 22.29 -62.35 -28.12
C LEU A 38 22.02 -61.20 -29.16
N GLN A 39 23.11 -60.64 -29.75
CA GLN A 39 23.22 -59.85 -31.01
C GLN A 39 22.80 -58.36 -31.06
N ARG A 40 23.50 -57.45 -31.78
CA ARG A 40 24.95 -57.35 -32.14
C ARG A 40 25.32 -55.98 -32.78
N ASP A 41 26.63 -55.69 -32.75
CA ASP A 41 27.46 -54.87 -33.65
C ASP A 41 27.36 -53.30 -33.75
N ASP A 42 28.50 -52.73 -33.36
CA ASP A 42 29.21 -51.44 -33.64
C ASP A 42 29.43 -51.21 -35.19
N PRO A 43 30.20 -50.23 -35.74
CA PRO A 43 31.00 -49.12 -35.14
C PRO A 43 31.03 -47.75 -35.88
N ALA A 44 31.58 -46.69 -35.24
CA ALA A 44 32.14 -45.50 -35.93
C ALA A 44 33.18 -44.63 -35.15
N ARG A 45 34.39 -45.17 -34.92
CA ARG A 45 35.73 -44.51 -34.80
C ARG A 45 35.92 -42.98 -34.67
N GLY A 46 36.79 -42.57 -33.72
CA GLY A 46 37.64 -41.35 -33.78
C GLY A 46 37.80 -40.64 -32.43
N GLN A 47 38.86 -40.82 -31.60
CA GLN A 47 40.28 -40.43 -31.77
C GLN A 47 40.47 -38.94 -32.12
N THR A 48 41.29 -38.12 -31.43
CA THR A 48 42.30 -38.34 -30.35
C THR A 48 42.55 -37.00 -29.61
N ALA A 49 42.71 -36.94 -28.28
CA ALA A 49 43.98 -36.98 -27.51
C ALA A 49 44.95 -35.78 -27.75
N ARG A 50 45.75 -35.25 -26.79
CA ARG A 50 46.25 -35.84 -25.52
C ARG A 50 47.00 -34.82 -24.61
N ARG A 51 46.86 -34.95 -23.27
CA ARG A 51 47.84 -34.59 -22.18
C ARG A 51 48.22 -33.10 -21.96
N ALA A 52 48.74 -32.67 -20.79
CA ALA A 52 49.23 -33.39 -19.59
C ALA A 52 48.81 -32.65 -18.26
N VAL A 53 48.42 -33.34 -17.17
CA VAL A 53 49.24 -33.66 -15.95
C VAL A 53 49.43 -32.43 -15.02
N ASP A 54 49.11 -32.44 -13.71
CA ASP A 54 49.62 -33.39 -12.68
C ASP A 54 48.78 -33.54 -11.37
N ALA A 55 49.23 -34.46 -10.49
CA ALA A 55 49.09 -34.60 -9.02
C ALA A 55 47.69 -34.77 -8.34
N ARG A 56 47.67 -35.61 -7.28
CA ARG A 56 46.47 -36.20 -6.61
C ARG A 56 46.52 -36.14 -5.07
N VAL A 57 45.32 -36.20 -4.45
CA VAL A 57 44.94 -36.94 -3.19
C VAL A 57 45.24 -36.36 -1.78
N ASP A 58 44.19 -35.86 -1.10
CA ASP A 58 43.34 -36.51 -0.03
C ASP A 58 44.00 -37.02 1.31
N PRO A 59 43.26 -37.45 2.39
CA PRO A 59 42.97 -36.63 3.60
C PRO A 59 43.21 -37.34 4.96
N ARG A 60 42.79 -36.72 6.12
CA ARG A 60 42.04 -37.34 7.28
C ARG A 60 42.19 -36.64 8.66
N GLY A 61 41.04 -36.31 9.29
CA GLY A 61 40.56 -36.90 10.58
C GLY A 61 41.22 -36.65 11.97
N LEU A 62 40.59 -35.78 12.77
CA LEU A 62 40.23 -35.90 14.22
C LEU A 62 41.21 -36.42 15.31
N ARG A 63 41.36 -35.64 16.40
CA ARG A 63 41.46 -36.13 17.82
C ARG A 63 41.32 -35.03 18.90
N HIS A 64 40.87 -35.42 20.09
CA HIS A 64 40.82 -34.69 21.39
C HIS A 64 41.47 -35.61 22.46
N PRO A 65 41.93 -35.19 23.68
CA PRO A 65 41.06 -34.57 24.72
C PRO A 65 41.69 -33.73 25.90
N ARG A 66 40.80 -33.11 26.72
CA ARG A 66 40.81 -32.91 28.21
C ARG A 66 41.92 -32.15 29.00
N ARG A 67 41.45 -31.08 29.69
CA ARG A 67 41.57 -30.68 31.12
C ARG A 67 42.95 -30.42 31.80
N LEU A 68 43.04 -29.26 32.48
CA LEU A 68 43.16 -29.15 33.96
C LEU A 68 42.82 -27.73 34.47
N ASP A 69 42.77 -27.55 35.80
CA ASP A 69 42.34 -26.40 36.64
C ASP A 69 43.39 -26.29 37.80
N PRO A 70 43.40 -25.38 38.82
CA PRO A 70 42.52 -24.23 39.15
C PRO A 70 43.24 -22.94 39.69
N GLN A 71 42.46 -22.02 40.31
CA GLN A 71 42.78 -21.05 41.40
C GLN A 71 43.03 -19.56 41.06
N GLY A 72 42.41 -18.66 41.84
CA GLY A 72 42.82 -17.25 41.99
C GLY A 72 41.72 -16.27 42.45
N ALA A 73 41.68 -15.96 43.75
CA ALA A 73 40.89 -14.89 44.41
C ALA A 73 40.98 -13.49 43.74
N ARG A 74 40.13 -12.48 43.98
CA ARG A 74 38.76 -12.25 44.53
C ARG A 74 38.68 -10.76 44.97
N ASP A 75 37.45 -10.22 44.99
CA ASP A 75 36.91 -9.18 45.88
C ASP A 75 37.39 -7.69 45.83
N ASP A 76 36.41 -6.83 45.50
CA ASP A 76 36.04 -5.51 46.07
C ASP A 76 36.88 -4.21 45.94
N GLY A 77 36.18 -3.06 45.86
CA GLY A 77 36.84 -1.74 45.91
C GLY A 77 36.09 -0.41 45.68
N ALA A 78 34.75 -0.33 45.86
CA ALA A 78 33.93 0.89 46.08
C ALA A 78 34.28 2.30 45.47
N ARG A 79 33.28 2.87 44.78
CA ARG A 79 32.85 4.29 44.71
C ARG A 79 33.69 5.39 45.42
N ALA A 80 33.93 6.52 44.74
CA ALA A 80 33.49 7.85 45.23
C ALA A 80 33.56 9.01 44.19
N THR A 81 32.59 9.90 44.31
CA THR A 81 32.33 11.17 43.60
C THR A 81 33.43 12.25 43.66
N HIS A 82 33.58 13.10 42.62
CA HIS A 82 33.06 14.49 42.66
C HIS A 82 33.22 15.38 41.39
N ARG A 83 32.08 15.93 40.93
CA ARG A 83 31.76 17.34 40.60
C ARG A 83 32.82 18.34 40.05
N ARG A 84 32.37 18.99 38.94
CA ARG A 84 32.34 20.45 38.60
C ARG A 84 33.43 21.10 37.71
N ALA A 85 32.94 22.11 36.96
CA ALA A 85 33.61 23.30 36.41
C ALA A 85 34.31 23.26 35.02
N ARG A 86 33.48 23.48 33.98
CA ARG A 86 33.63 24.50 32.89
C ARG A 86 34.46 25.77 33.28
N PRO A 87 35.02 26.59 32.34
CA PRO A 87 34.80 26.64 30.88
C PRO A 87 36.15 26.78 30.07
N PRO A 88 36.40 27.65 29.02
CA PRO A 88 37.37 27.35 27.92
C PRO A 88 38.41 28.53 27.76
N PRO A 89 38.83 29.05 26.56
CA PRO A 89 38.94 28.51 25.19
C PRO A 89 40.32 28.74 24.48
N GLY A 90 40.54 28.03 23.37
CA GLY A 90 41.13 28.57 22.12
C GLY A 90 42.65 28.81 22.01
N HIS A 91 43.25 28.36 20.89
CA HIS A 91 43.89 29.23 19.87
C HIS A 91 44.54 28.41 18.72
N ARG A 92 44.41 28.87 17.47
CA ARG A 92 45.34 28.53 16.35
C ARG A 92 46.54 29.50 16.38
N PRO A 93 47.71 29.15 15.80
CA PRO A 93 48.03 29.73 14.48
C PRO A 93 48.97 28.93 13.52
N ALA A 94 48.83 29.24 12.23
CA ALA A 94 49.87 29.42 11.18
C ALA A 94 50.94 28.35 10.83
N ALA A 95 50.59 27.53 9.83
CA ALA A 95 51.25 27.37 8.51
C ALA A 95 52.74 27.78 8.25
N ARG A 96 53.49 26.88 7.55
CA ARG A 96 54.59 27.19 6.60
C ARG A 96 54.98 25.96 5.73
N ALA A 97 55.95 26.07 4.82
CA ALA A 97 55.69 26.15 3.37
C ALA A 97 56.92 25.75 2.49
N GLY A 98 56.70 25.11 1.33
CA GLY A 98 57.70 24.68 0.32
C GLY A 98 57.32 23.31 -0.28
N ALA A 99 57.29 23.01 -1.60
CA ALA A 99 58.05 23.46 -2.80
C ALA A 99 59.53 23.03 -2.75
N ARG A 100 60.15 22.32 -3.71
CA ARG A 100 60.02 22.15 -5.20
C ARG A 100 60.58 20.76 -5.63
N ASP A 101 60.66 20.23 -6.87
CA ASP A 101 60.07 20.31 -8.25
C ASP A 101 60.71 19.11 -9.03
N GLY A 102 60.40 18.65 -10.26
CA GLY A 102 59.42 18.98 -11.31
C GLY A 102 59.87 18.44 -12.72
N ALA A 103 58.92 18.25 -13.67
CA ALA A 103 59.09 17.83 -15.10
C ALA A 103 59.46 16.35 -15.40
N GLY A 104 59.08 15.73 -16.54
CA GLY A 104 58.19 16.09 -17.67
C GLY A 104 58.29 15.04 -18.82
N GLY A 105 57.46 14.96 -19.87
CA GLY A 105 56.19 15.63 -20.24
C GLY A 105 55.85 15.46 -21.76
N ARG A 106 54.71 16.03 -22.23
CA ARG A 106 54.36 16.38 -23.65
C ARG A 106 54.13 15.22 -24.66
N ARG A 107 53.17 15.22 -25.61
CA ARG A 107 52.08 16.12 -26.12
C ARG A 107 51.06 15.23 -26.90
N GLY A 108 49.77 15.55 -27.10
CA GLY A 108 48.91 16.64 -26.60
C GLY A 108 47.77 17.05 -27.57
N ARG A 109 46.81 17.88 -27.08
CA ARG A 109 45.61 18.47 -27.76
C ARG A 109 44.37 17.53 -27.83
N CYS A 110 43.13 18.00 -27.78
CA CYS A 110 42.58 19.38 -27.82
C CYS A 110 41.96 19.88 -26.49
N ARG A 111 41.40 21.09 -26.50
CA ARG A 111 40.71 21.84 -25.40
C ARG A 111 39.46 22.54 -25.98
N PRO A 112 38.51 22.98 -25.14
CA PRO A 112 38.48 24.41 -24.76
C PRO A 112 38.76 24.62 -23.25
N GLY A 113 38.58 25.84 -22.73
CA GLY A 113 38.85 26.19 -21.33
C GLY A 113 38.11 27.46 -20.86
N PRO A 114 38.15 27.77 -19.55
CA PRO A 114 37.29 28.78 -18.92
C PRO A 114 37.91 30.19 -18.88
N LEU A 115 37.07 31.20 -18.70
CA LEU A 115 37.43 32.57 -18.32
C LEU A 115 36.42 33.15 -17.32
N ALA A 116 36.88 34.11 -16.50
CA ALA A 116 36.08 34.82 -15.51
C ALA A 116 36.06 36.34 -15.81
N GLY A 117 35.06 37.06 -15.31
CA GLY A 117 34.95 38.51 -15.49
C GLY A 117 34.00 39.20 -14.51
N LEU A 118 34.56 39.96 -13.56
CA LEU A 118 33.88 41.03 -12.83
C LEU A 118 33.89 42.32 -13.66
N PRO A 119 32.98 43.27 -13.37
CA PRO A 119 33.49 44.61 -13.09
C PRO A 119 32.87 45.34 -11.87
N GLN A 120 33.79 45.87 -11.08
CA GLN A 120 33.82 47.00 -10.14
C GLN A 120 32.60 47.94 -9.94
N ARG A 121 32.54 48.49 -8.71
CA ARG A 121 31.72 49.64 -8.31
C ARG A 121 32.28 50.98 -8.85
N VAL A 122 31.40 51.97 -8.99
CA VAL A 122 31.73 53.41 -8.92
C VAL A 122 30.77 54.09 -7.94
N ALA A 123 31.20 55.15 -7.26
CA ALA A 123 30.38 55.93 -6.32
C ALA A 123 30.67 57.43 -6.45
N ARG A 124 29.64 58.27 -6.23
CA ARG A 124 29.74 59.70 -5.83
C ARG A 124 28.37 60.26 -5.43
N ASP A 125 28.39 61.39 -4.71
CA ASP A 125 27.29 61.90 -3.89
C ASP A 125 26.49 63.06 -4.51
N ARG A 126 25.18 63.11 -4.17
CA ARG A 126 24.36 64.30 -3.77
C ARG A 126 24.22 65.50 -4.77
N PRO A 127 23.29 66.47 -4.56
CA PRO A 127 22.50 66.82 -3.35
C PRO A 127 20.97 67.08 -3.54
N GLU A 128 20.33 67.54 -2.44
CA GLU A 128 19.06 68.32 -2.35
C GLU A 128 17.73 67.69 -2.87
N HIS A 129 16.52 67.97 -2.35
CA HIS A 129 16.01 68.69 -1.15
C HIS A 129 15.00 67.72 -0.44
N ALA A 130 14.79 67.66 0.88
CA ALA A 130 14.48 68.66 1.89
C ALA A 130 12.98 69.08 2.00
N ASP A 131 12.12 68.14 2.43
CA ASP A 131 11.10 68.30 3.48
C ASP A 131 10.57 66.89 3.87
N GLY A 132 9.78 66.62 4.92
CA GLY A 132 9.13 67.49 5.89
C GLY A 132 8.13 66.66 6.72
N ARG A 133 8.64 66.05 7.80
CA ARG A 133 8.04 65.82 9.15
C ARG A 133 6.54 66.21 9.35
N HIS A 134 5.71 65.54 10.17
CA HIS A 134 5.89 64.41 11.12
C HIS A 134 4.53 64.07 11.81
N ARG A 135 4.32 62.81 12.26
CA ARG A 135 3.64 62.43 13.54
C ARG A 135 2.14 62.82 13.73
N HIS A 136 1.38 62.31 14.71
CA HIS A 136 1.29 60.99 15.38
C HIS A 136 -0.05 60.90 16.16
N ARG A 137 -0.57 59.66 16.29
CA ARG A 137 -1.23 59.07 17.49
C ARG A 137 -2.55 59.63 18.09
N LEU A 138 -3.43 58.64 18.36
CA LEU A 138 -4.28 58.44 19.56
C LEU A 138 -5.55 59.28 19.79
N GLY A 139 -6.63 58.60 20.20
CA GLY A 139 -7.54 59.09 21.26
C GLY A 139 -9.05 58.80 21.13
N ALA A 140 -9.50 57.65 21.67
CA ALA A 140 -10.81 57.31 22.31
C ALA A 140 -12.17 57.98 21.90
N GLY A 141 -13.27 57.22 22.07
CA GLY A 141 -14.68 57.71 22.01
C GLY A 141 -15.15 58.45 23.28
N PRO A 142 -16.46 58.80 23.45
CA PRO A 142 -17.52 57.78 23.56
C PRO A 142 -18.99 58.14 23.12
N ARG A 143 -19.85 57.11 23.10
CA ARG A 143 -21.33 57.00 23.33
C ARG A 143 -22.32 58.17 23.03
N ALA A 144 -23.26 57.87 22.11
CA ALA A 144 -24.75 58.03 22.15
C ALA A 144 -25.46 59.42 22.23
N ASP A 145 -26.51 59.64 21.40
CA ASP A 145 -27.93 59.53 21.84
C ASP A 145 -29.03 59.50 20.70
N ASP A 146 -30.19 58.89 21.01
CA ASP A 146 -31.62 59.04 20.61
C ASP A 146 -32.21 59.21 19.14
N ARG A 147 -33.49 58.76 18.99
CA ARG A 147 -34.63 59.13 18.06
C ARG A 147 -34.91 58.47 16.68
N ARG A 148 -35.65 57.34 16.74
CA ARG A 148 -37.04 57.05 16.22
C ARG A 148 -37.77 58.04 15.25
N PRO A 149 -38.71 57.60 14.36
CA PRO A 149 -39.94 56.84 14.75
C PRO A 149 -40.49 55.70 13.82
N ARG A 150 -41.72 55.25 14.14
CA ARG A 150 -42.50 54.03 13.76
C ARG A 150 -43.83 54.41 13.02
N PRO A 151 -44.85 53.55 12.69
CA PRO A 151 -45.26 52.18 13.15
C PRO A 151 -45.50 51.13 12.01
N GLY A 152 -45.91 49.85 12.17
CA GLY A 152 -46.41 49.00 13.30
C GLY A 152 -47.93 48.67 13.16
N ALA A 153 -48.53 47.48 13.43
CA ALA A 153 -48.13 46.13 13.94
C ALA A 153 -49.22 45.07 13.45
N ALA A 154 -49.54 43.85 13.96
CA ALA A 154 -49.25 43.05 15.17
C ALA A 154 -49.66 41.53 15.04
N ASP A 155 -49.10 40.66 15.90
CA ASP A 155 -49.57 39.43 16.62
C ASP A 155 -50.37 38.22 16.01
N GLY A 156 -50.02 36.98 16.45
CA GLY A 156 -50.80 35.72 16.29
C GLY A 156 -50.03 34.40 16.58
N LEU A 157 -50.67 33.32 17.08
CA LEU A 157 -50.04 32.06 17.54
C LEU A 157 -50.70 30.74 17.02
N HIS A 158 -49.89 29.67 16.93
CA HIS A 158 -50.17 28.20 16.89
C HIS A 158 -51.37 27.61 16.10
N GLY A 159 -51.13 26.56 15.29
CA GLY A 159 -52.16 25.58 14.88
C GLY A 159 -51.82 24.72 13.64
N PRO A 160 -52.19 23.42 13.56
CA PRO A 160 -51.79 22.51 12.46
C PRO A 160 -52.93 22.09 11.48
N GLY A 161 -52.59 21.63 10.27
CA GLY A 161 -53.55 20.95 9.35
C GLY A 161 -52.97 20.58 7.96
N PRO A 162 -53.40 19.49 7.28
CA PRO A 162 -52.72 18.98 6.07
C PRO A 162 -53.56 18.87 4.77
N GLY A 163 -52.92 18.71 3.59
CA GLY A 163 -53.48 17.84 2.53
C GLY A 163 -53.24 18.12 1.03
N ARG A 164 -52.60 17.13 0.37
CA ARG A 164 -52.97 16.51 -0.94
C ARG A 164 -52.87 17.26 -2.31
N HIS A 165 -51.92 16.75 -3.11
CA HIS A 165 -52.09 16.18 -4.48
C HIS A 165 -52.35 17.02 -5.77
N ARG A 166 -51.30 17.02 -6.60
CA ARG A 166 -51.23 16.55 -8.02
C ARG A 166 -51.82 17.41 -9.18
N PRO A 167 -51.36 17.19 -10.45
CA PRO A 167 -51.39 18.23 -11.49
C PRO A 167 -52.23 17.87 -12.74
N HIS A 168 -52.02 18.62 -13.84
CA HIS A 168 -52.63 18.43 -15.17
C HIS A 168 -51.52 18.41 -16.26
N ARG A 169 -51.44 17.38 -17.13
CA ARG A 169 -52.13 17.19 -18.44
C ARG A 169 -51.56 18.10 -19.56
N ARG A 170 -51.37 17.70 -20.84
CA ARG A 170 -51.66 16.44 -21.59
C ARG A 170 -51.12 16.54 -23.05
N ARG A 171 -51.23 15.40 -23.80
CA ARG A 171 -51.50 15.21 -25.27
C ARG A 171 -50.36 14.44 -26.01
N ARG A 172 -50.61 13.53 -26.99
CA ARG A 172 -51.86 12.91 -27.53
C ARG A 172 -51.59 11.63 -28.39
N ARG A 173 -52.33 10.53 -28.11
CA ARG A 173 -53.01 9.54 -29.04
C ARG A 173 -52.21 8.82 -30.17
N ALA A 174 -52.61 7.65 -30.71
CA ALA A 174 -53.88 6.87 -30.66
C ALA A 174 -53.63 5.33 -30.64
N ALA A 175 -54.36 4.50 -29.86
CA ALA A 175 -55.60 3.72 -30.17
C ALA A 175 -55.43 2.56 -31.19
N ARG A 176 -55.89 1.31 -30.98
CA ARG A 176 -57.21 0.76 -30.49
C ARG A 176 -57.01 -0.53 -29.62
N ARG A 177 -57.75 -0.79 -28.51
CA ARG A 177 -59.07 -1.52 -28.32
C ARG A 177 -59.05 -3.00 -28.80
N LEU A 178 -59.67 -4.03 -28.18
CA LEU A 178 -60.57 -4.27 -26.99
C LEU A 178 -60.68 -5.84 -26.81
N SER A 179 -61.19 -6.56 -25.78
CA SER A 179 -61.93 -6.32 -24.49
C SER A 179 -61.69 -7.49 -23.49
N ASP A 180 -62.22 -7.39 -22.25
CA ASP A 180 -62.32 -8.48 -21.21
C ASP A 180 -63.68 -9.26 -21.29
N PRO A 181 -64.10 -10.08 -20.28
CA PRO A 181 -63.74 -11.46 -19.88
C PRO A 181 -64.97 -12.43 -20.10
N PRO A 182 -65.33 -13.52 -19.32
CA PRO A 182 -64.70 -14.30 -18.22
C PRO A 182 -64.88 -15.87 -18.33
N GLU A 183 -64.79 -16.57 -17.17
CA GLU A 183 -65.26 -17.95 -16.84
C GLU A 183 -64.51 -19.21 -17.37
N GLY A 184 -64.74 -20.35 -16.68
CA GLY A 184 -64.15 -21.70 -16.82
C GLY A 184 -64.87 -22.67 -15.85
N PRO A 185 -64.36 -23.86 -15.44
CA PRO A 185 -63.18 -24.67 -15.83
C PRO A 185 -63.67 -25.95 -16.59
N PRO A 186 -63.19 -27.22 -16.44
CA PRO A 186 -61.93 -27.83 -15.93
C PRO A 186 -61.28 -28.89 -16.86
N GLY A 187 -60.20 -29.55 -16.40
CA GLY A 187 -59.66 -30.81 -16.96
C GLY A 187 -58.26 -31.16 -16.44
N ASP A 188 -58.11 -32.31 -15.76
CA ASP A 188 -56.90 -32.84 -15.08
C ASP A 188 -57.10 -34.40 -14.99
N PRO A 189 -56.15 -35.30 -14.60
CA PRO A 189 -54.74 -35.18 -14.14
C PRO A 189 -53.83 -36.20 -14.94
N PRO A 190 -52.82 -36.96 -14.43
CA PRO A 190 -52.03 -36.93 -13.17
C PRO A 190 -50.49 -37.09 -13.34
N GLY A 191 -49.71 -36.98 -12.24
CA GLY A 191 -48.32 -37.47 -12.27
C GLY A 191 -47.33 -37.19 -11.12
N ALA A 192 -47.70 -36.64 -9.96
CA ALA A 192 -46.73 -36.28 -8.91
C ALA A 192 -47.01 -36.90 -7.53
N ILE A 193 -46.03 -37.63 -6.97
CA ILE A 193 -46.09 -38.22 -5.62
C ILE A 193 -45.39 -37.30 -4.62
N ARG A 194 -46.06 -37.00 -3.50
CA ARG A 194 -45.47 -36.31 -2.34
C ARG A 194 -44.86 -37.32 -1.37
N TRP A 195 -43.73 -36.95 -0.77
CA TRP A 195 -43.43 -37.35 0.61
C TRP A 195 -43.51 -36.12 1.51
N ALA A 196 -44.12 -36.28 2.68
CA ALA A 196 -44.22 -35.24 3.69
C ALA A 196 -43.40 -35.65 4.91
N ILE A 197 -42.59 -34.73 5.44
CA ILE A 197 -41.89 -34.90 6.72
C ILE A 197 -42.36 -33.79 7.66
N THR A 198 -43.02 -34.18 8.74
CA THR A 198 -43.42 -33.28 9.82
C THR A 198 -42.28 -33.15 10.82
N GLY A 199 -41.66 -31.98 10.93
CA GLY A 199 -40.64 -31.68 11.93
C GLY A 199 -40.62 -30.18 12.25
N ARG A 200 -40.56 -29.83 13.55
CA ARG A 200 -40.39 -28.43 13.96
C ARG A 200 -38.94 -28.02 13.72
N ALA A 201 -38.70 -27.21 12.69
CA ALA A 201 -37.45 -26.49 12.58
C ALA A 201 -37.41 -25.38 13.64
N THR A 202 -36.69 -25.61 14.75
CA THR A 202 -36.13 -24.51 15.52
C THR A 202 -35.05 -23.87 14.66
N THR A 203 -35.36 -22.72 14.06
CA THR A 203 -34.37 -21.87 13.40
C THR A 203 -33.22 -21.64 14.39
N PRO A 204 -31.97 -22.02 14.09
CA PRO A 204 -30.84 -21.48 14.81
C PRO A 204 -30.87 -19.99 14.56
N LEU A 205 -31.04 -19.19 15.62
CA LEU A 205 -30.64 -17.79 15.53
C LEU A 205 -29.16 -17.84 15.15
N LEU A 206 -28.82 -17.27 13.98
CA LEU A 206 -27.43 -16.94 13.70
C LEU A 206 -26.94 -16.12 14.90
N PRO A 207 -25.77 -16.44 15.48
CA PRO A 207 -25.22 -15.57 16.51
C PRO A 207 -25.11 -14.18 15.90
N THR A 208 -25.75 -13.20 16.54
CA THR A 208 -25.49 -11.79 16.26
C THR A 208 -24.03 -11.58 16.59
N VAL A 209 -23.17 -11.55 15.57
CA VAL A 209 -21.79 -11.13 15.71
C VAL A 209 -21.85 -9.72 16.25
N SER A 210 -21.36 -9.53 17.47
CA SER A 210 -21.25 -8.24 18.12
C SER A 210 -20.43 -7.32 17.22
N ARG A 211 -21.04 -6.23 16.74
CA ARG A 211 -20.34 -5.25 15.91
C ARG A 211 -19.74 -4.22 16.85
N VAL A 212 -18.45 -4.39 17.14
CA VAL A 212 -17.60 -3.40 17.81
C VAL A 212 -17.97 -2.01 17.28
N PRO A 213 -18.50 -1.10 18.12
CA PRO A 213 -19.02 0.17 17.63
C PRO A 213 -17.89 1.13 17.24
N SER A 214 -17.73 1.35 15.93
CA SER A 214 -16.83 2.36 15.35
C SER A 214 -16.96 3.70 16.08
N LEU A 215 -15.83 4.38 16.32
CA LEU A 215 -15.85 5.69 16.97
C LEU A 215 -16.46 6.73 16.03
N THR A 216 -17.47 7.46 16.51
CA THR A 216 -18.09 8.54 15.73
C THR A 216 -17.39 9.88 15.97
N LEU A 217 -17.44 10.77 14.97
CA LEU A 217 -16.95 12.15 15.08
C LEU A 217 -17.58 12.92 16.25
N ALA A 218 -18.84 12.63 16.58
CA ALA A 218 -19.53 13.24 17.71
C ALA A 218 -18.94 12.80 19.06
N GLU A 219 -18.70 11.50 19.23
CA GLU A 219 -18.05 10.94 20.43
C GLU A 219 -16.61 11.43 20.56
N ALA A 220 -15.85 11.48 19.46
CA ALA A 220 -14.48 11.97 19.44
C ALA A 220 -14.40 13.44 19.90
N ARG A 221 -15.24 14.32 19.33
CA ARG A 221 -15.34 15.75 19.71
C ARG A 221 -15.81 15.94 21.16
N GLU A 222 -16.76 15.15 21.65
CA GLU A 222 -17.20 15.20 23.04
C GLU A 222 -16.07 14.74 24.01
N ARG A 223 -15.37 13.67 23.66
CA ARG A 223 -14.27 13.11 24.47
C ARG A 223 -13.05 14.04 24.50
N ALA A 224 -12.67 14.65 23.38
CA ALA A 224 -11.60 15.66 23.32
C ALA A 224 -11.92 16.94 24.13
N ALA A 225 -13.20 17.34 24.17
CA ALA A 225 -13.65 18.45 25.01
C ALA A 225 -13.61 18.11 26.52
N LEU A 226 -13.74 16.82 26.89
CA LEU A 226 -13.82 16.37 28.27
C LEU A 226 -12.46 15.93 28.86
N ILE A 227 -11.62 15.28 28.07
CA ILE A 227 -10.40 14.58 28.48
C ILE A 227 -9.15 15.41 28.12
N SER A 228 -8.07 15.23 28.88
CA SER A 228 -6.75 15.80 28.58
C SER A 228 -5.65 15.10 29.39
N ASP A 229 -4.38 15.44 29.13
CA ASP A 229 -3.21 14.94 29.87
C ASP A 229 -3.18 13.39 29.97
N VAL A 230 -3.45 12.72 28.85
CA VAL A 230 -3.49 11.25 28.76
C VAL A 230 -2.06 10.69 28.74
N ALA A 231 -1.82 9.57 29.43
CA ALA A 231 -0.58 8.79 29.34
C ALA A 231 -0.85 7.29 29.57
N TYR A 232 -0.10 6.44 28.85
CA TYR A 232 -0.26 4.98 28.84
C TYR A 232 1.00 4.25 29.32
N ASP A 233 0.87 3.38 30.34
CA ASP A 233 1.83 2.30 30.59
C ASP A 233 1.23 1.00 30.02
N ILE A 234 1.94 0.33 29.09
CA ILE A 234 1.44 -0.86 28.37
C ILE A 234 2.40 -2.03 28.61
N HIS A 235 1.85 -3.17 29.05
CA HIS A 235 2.58 -4.43 29.22
C HIS A 235 1.93 -5.56 28.42
N LEU A 236 2.70 -6.26 27.59
CA LEU A 236 2.27 -7.44 26.85
C LEU A 236 3.02 -8.69 27.33
N ASP A 237 2.31 -9.68 27.85
CA ASP A 237 2.84 -11.03 28.07
C ASP A 237 2.53 -11.91 26.85
N LEU A 238 3.59 -12.25 26.10
CA LEU A 238 3.57 -13.07 24.88
C LEU A 238 4.14 -14.48 25.13
N THR A 239 4.27 -14.91 26.39
CA THR A 239 4.82 -16.24 26.74
C THR A 239 3.85 -17.39 26.43
N SER A 240 2.56 -17.10 26.31
CA SER A 240 1.52 -18.04 25.89
C SER A 240 1.40 -18.10 24.36
N ARG A 241 1.19 -19.31 23.81
CA ARG A 241 0.94 -19.56 22.37
C ARG A 241 -0.54 -19.49 21.97
N GLU A 242 -1.45 -19.32 22.93
CA GLU A 242 -2.90 -19.36 22.68
C GLU A 242 -3.56 -17.97 22.68
N HIS A 243 -2.97 -17.04 23.42
CA HIS A 243 -3.45 -15.67 23.67
C HIS A 243 -2.31 -14.85 24.27
N ALA A 244 -2.39 -13.53 24.20
CA ALA A 244 -1.59 -12.65 25.05
C ALA A 244 -2.35 -12.28 26.33
N VAL A 245 -1.64 -11.85 27.36
CA VAL A 245 -2.22 -11.06 28.46
C VAL A 245 -1.68 -9.64 28.34
N VAL A 246 -2.57 -8.66 28.14
CA VAL A 246 -2.20 -7.25 28.00
C VAL A 246 -2.70 -6.49 29.21
N THR A 247 -1.80 -5.78 29.89
CA THR A 247 -2.14 -4.87 31.00
C THR A 247 -1.87 -3.45 30.54
N THR A 248 -2.90 -2.62 30.53
CA THR A 248 -2.82 -1.19 30.21
C THR A 248 -3.15 -0.39 31.44
N ARG A 249 -2.33 0.60 31.78
CA ARG A 249 -2.68 1.64 32.74
C ARG A 249 -2.85 2.96 32.02
N VAL A 250 -4.02 3.55 32.15
CA VAL A 250 -4.38 4.84 31.54
C VAL A 250 -4.50 5.87 32.66
N THR A 251 -3.69 6.91 32.61
CA THR A 251 -3.83 8.09 33.47
C THR A 251 -4.31 9.28 32.65
N PHE A 252 -5.26 10.06 33.15
CA PHE A 252 -5.83 11.19 32.42
C PHE A 252 -6.52 12.22 33.33
N ALA A 253 -6.65 13.45 32.84
CA ALA A 253 -7.47 14.50 33.44
C ALA A 253 -8.90 14.50 32.88
N CYS A 254 -9.87 14.90 33.71
CA CYS A 254 -11.23 15.18 33.29
C CYS A 254 -11.58 16.64 33.61
N ARG A 255 -12.02 17.40 32.60
CA ARG A 255 -12.36 18.83 32.74
C ARG A 255 -13.69 19.07 33.45
N ALA A 256 -14.57 18.07 33.51
CA ALA A 256 -15.86 18.10 34.21
C ALA A 256 -16.02 16.85 35.11
N PRO A 257 -15.56 16.89 36.36
CA PRO A 257 -15.70 15.77 37.29
C PRO A 257 -17.18 15.39 37.53
N GLY A 258 -17.45 14.08 37.60
CA GLY A 258 -18.80 13.51 37.63
C GLY A 258 -19.36 13.13 36.25
N SER A 259 -18.73 13.55 35.15
CA SER A 259 -19.04 13.04 33.80
C SER A 259 -18.66 11.57 33.63
N SER A 260 -19.07 10.98 32.50
CA SER A 260 -18.69 9.64 32.05
C SER A 260 -17.97 9.69 30.69
N THR A 261 -17.17 8.67 30.39
CA THR A 261 -16.57 8.43 29.07
C THR A 261 -16.37 6.92 28.87
N PHE A 262 -15.71 6.48 27.80
CA PHE A 262 -15.33 5.08 27.63
C PHE A 262 -13.91 4.95 27.05
N LEU A 263 -13.26 3.83 27.35
CA LEU A 263 -12.11 3.30 26.61
C LEU A 263 -12.62 2.27 25.60
N GLU A 264 -12.00 2.19 24.42
CA GLU A 264 -12.17 1.10 23.47
C GLU A 264 -11.27 -0.09 23.85
N LEU A 265 -11.81 -1.31 23.72
CA LEU A 265 -11.08 -2.57 23.85
C LEU A 265 -11.88 -3.69 23.14
N ALA A 266 -11.52 -4.00 21.91
CA ALA A 266 -12.19 -4.99 21.08
C ALA A 266 -11.67 -6.42 21.30
N ASP A 267 -12.47 -7.42 20.95
CA ASP A 267 -12.15 -8.86 20.90
C ASP A 267 -11.64 -9.52 22.20
N ALA A 268 -11.53 -8.78 23.31
CA ALA A 268 -11.02 -9.27 24.59
C ALA A 268 -11.91 -10.35 25.21
N THR A 269 -11.31 -11.49 25.57
CA THR A 269 -12.02 -12.69 26.05
C THR A 269 -12.24 -12.71 27.57
N GLU A 270 -11.37 -12.04 28.32
CA GLU A 270 -11.49 -11.77 29.75
C GLU A 270 -10.99 -10.33 29.96
N VAL A 271 -11.67 -9.55 30.81
CA VAL A 271 -11.32 -8.16 31.12
C VAL A 271 -11.48 -7.92 32.62
N VAL A 272 -10.46 -7.37 33.27
CA VAL A 272 -10.46 -6.90 34.66
C VAL A 272 -10.12 -5.43 34.66
N VAL A 273 -10.90 -4.61 35.39
CA VAL A 273 -10.71 -3.16 35.49
C VAL A 273 -10.56 -2.74 36.94
N GLU A 274 -9.51 -2.00 37.23
CA GLU A 274 -9.17 -1.44 38.54
C GLU A 274 -9.06 0.10 38.45
N GLY A 275 -9.18 0.79 39.59
CA GLY A 275 -9.07 2.26 39.68
C GLY A 275 -10.30 3.06 39.23
N ALA A 276 -11.16 2.51 38.37
CA ALA A 276 -12.38 3.17 37.89
C ALA A 276 -13.64 2.85 38.73
N HIS A 277 -14.49 3.86 38.95
CA HIS A 277 -15.81 3.68 39.56
C HIS A 277 -16.87 3.27 38.53
N GLY A 278 -17.72 2.31 38.91
CA GLY A 278 -18.84 1.85 38.08
C GLY A 278 -18.44 1.24 36.73
N ALA A 279 -17.19 0.79 36.58
CA ALA A 279 -16.64 0.27 35.35
C ALA A 279 -17.39 -0.98 34.86
N ALA A 280 -17.74 -0.99 33.58
CA ALA A 280 -18.36 -2.12 32.91
C ALA A 280 -17.79 -2.29 31.51
N TYR A 281 -17.35 -3.50 31.16
CA TYR A 281 -17.02 -3.90 29.80
C TYR A 281 -18.30 -4.38 29.11
N ASP A 282 -18.66 -3.74 28.00
CA ASP A 282 -19.85 -4.05 27.19
C ASP A 282 -19.53 -3.79 25.71
N ASP A 283 -19.84 -4.76 24.85
CA ASP A 283 -19.66 -4.75 23.38
C ASP A 283 -18.42 -4.01 22.83
N GLY A 284 -17.22 -4.34 23.33
CA GLY A 284 -15.95 -3.77 22.87
C GLY A 284 -15.56 -2.41 23.49
N ARG A 285 -16.31 -1.92 24.48
CA ARG A 285 -16.02 -0.65 25.18
C ARG A 285 -16.06 -0.84 26.71
N ILE A 286 -15.17 -0.14 27.43
CA ILE A 286 -15.13 -0.08 28.89
C ILE A 286 -15.69 1.28 29.32
N LEU A 287 -16.92 1.29 29.83
CA LEU A 287 -17.60 2.49 30.28
C LEU A 287 -17.05 2.96 31.64
N LEU A 288 -16.59 4.20 31.72
CA LEU A 288 -16.06 4.86 32.91
C LEU A 288 -17.09 5.88 33.43
N ARG A 289 -17.46 5.80 34.71
CA ARG A 289 -18.48 6.66 35.34
C ARG A 289 -17.89 7.48 36.48
N ASP A 290 -18.60 8.55 36.85
CA ASP A 290 -18.31 9.39 38.01
C ASP A 290 -16.84 9.90 38.04
N LEU A 291 -16.32 10.30 36.86
CA LEU A 291 -14.90 10.61 36.66
C LEU A 291 -14.39 11.66 37.65
N ALA A 292 -13.23 11.40 38.25
CA ALA A 292 -12.52 12.38 39.06
C ALA A 292 -11.75 13.39 38.17
N ALA A 293 -11.27 14.50 38.74
CA ALA A 293 -10.49 15.50 37.99
C ALA A 293 -9.14 14.94 37.46
N ARG A 294 -8.64 13.87 38.10
CA ARG A 294 -7.54 13.01 37.63
C ARG A 294 -7.97 11.57 37.87
N ASN A 295 -7.76 10.71 36.88
CA ASN A 295 -8.13 9.31 36.89
C ASN A 295 -6.89 8.46 36.61
N ASP A 296 -6.87 7.25 37.18
CA ASP A 296 -5.79 6.26 37.08
C ASP A 296 -6.50 4.91 37.00
N VAL A 297 -6.52 4.31 35.81
CA VAL A 297 -7.35 3.14 35.49
C VAL A 297 -6.45 2.04 34.93
N THR A 298 -6.44 0.88 35.57
CA THR A 298 -5.72 -0.30 35.07
C THR A 298 -6.71 -1.28 34.46
N VAL A 299 -6.44 -1.73 33.25
CA VAL A 299 -7.20 -2.76 32.53
C VAL A 299 -6.26 -3.92 32.22
N THR A 300 -6.57 -5.11 32.74
CA THR A 300 -5.89 -6.36 32.35
C THR A 300 -6.84 -7.19 31.49
N ALA A 301 -6.41 -7.53 30.27
CA ALA A 301 -7.22 -8.20 29.27
C ALA A 301 -6.53 -9.45 28.71
N ARG A 302 -7.31 -10.49 28.37
CA ARG A 302 -6.84 -11.66 27.62
C ARG A 302 -7.20 -11.49 26.15
N MET A 303 -6.18 -11.21 25.34
CA MET A 303 -6.32 -10.87 23.92
C MET A 303 -6.02 -12.08 23.02
N PRO A 304 -6.87 -12.39 22.03
CA PRO A 304 -6.61 -13.49 21.09
C PRO A 304 -5.51 -13.13 20.09
N TYR A 305 -4.80 -14.13 19.58
CA TYR A 305 -3.96 -13.96 18.39
C TYR A 305 -4.81 -14.11 17.11
N VAL A 306 -4.48 -13.37 16.05
CA VAL A 306 -5.28 -13.32 14.80
C VAL A 306 -4.47 -13.51 13.51
N THR A 307 -5.12 -13.96 12.44
CA THR A 307 -4.54 -14.09 11.08
C THR A 307 -5.12 -13.07 10.08
N THR A 308 -5.73 -11.99 10.58
CA THR A 308 -6.41 -10.94 9.80
C THR A 308 -5.59 -9.65 9.65
N GLY A 309 -4.40 -9.58 10.26
CA GLY A 309 -3.58 -8.37 10.40
C GLY A 309 -4.14 -7.29 11.34
N ASN A 310 -5.39 -7.43 11.84
CA ASN A 310 -6.03 -6.42 12.69
C ASN A 310 -6.02 -6.84 14.17
N GLY A 311 -4.98 -6.45 14.91
CA GLY A 311 -4.79 -6.75 16.33
C GLY A 311 -3.43 -7.38 16.60
N LEU A 312 -3.36 -8.31 17.57
CA LEU A 312 -2.16 -9.15 17.78
C LEU A 312 -2.07 -10.22 16.70
N HIS A 313 -1.53 -9.85 15.54
CA HIS A 313 -1.30 -10.79 14.44
C HIS A 313 -0.27 -11.84 14.83
N THR A 314 -0.53 -13.11 14.48
CA THR A 314 0.44 -14.20 14.59
C THR A 314 0.68 -14.87 13.24
N PHE A 315 1.95 -15.08 12.91
CA PHE A 315 2.40 -15.75 11.71
C PHE A 315 3.31 -16.92 12.10
N THR A 316 3.12 -18.09 11.49
CA THR A 316 4.03 -19.23 11.60
C THR A 316 4.69 -19.47 10.25
N ASP A 317 6.01 -19.37 10.20
CA ASP A 317 6.76 -19.43 8.95
C ASP A 317 6.90 -20.89 8.47
N PRO A 318 6.42 -21.25 7.26
CA PRO A 318 6.54 -22.61 6.75
C PRO A 318 7.98 -23.03 6.42
N ALA A 319 8.93 -22.08 6.36
CA ALA A 319 10.33 -22.37 6.03
C ALA A 319 11.12 -22.99 7.20
N ASP A 320 10.85 -22.55 8.44
CA ASP A 320 11.58 -22.95 9.65
C ASP A 320 10.68 -23.42 10.81
N GLY A 321 9.37 -23.10 10.77
CA GLY A 321 8.39 -23.43 11.80
C GLY A 321 8.36 -22.44 12.97
N GLU A 322 9.08 -21.32 12.89
CA GLU A 322 9.11 -20.30 13.92
C GLU A 322 7.86 -19.40 13.90
N VAL A 323 7.56 -18.83 15.06
CA VAL A 323 6.38 -18.00 15.29
C VAL A 323 6.80 -16.54 15.50
N TYR A 324 6.10 -15.65 14.80
CA TYR A 324 6.27 -14.20 14.86
C TYR A 324 4.94 -13.58 15.27
N VAL A 325 4.95 -12.72 16.27
CA VAL A 325 3.80 -11.92 16.72
C VAL A 325 4.05 -10.48 16.28
N SER A 326 3.03 -9.81 15.75
CA SER A 326 3.11 -8.40 15.38
C SER A 326 1.82 -7.67 15.71
N ALA A 327 1.95 -6.45 16.24
CA ALA A 327 0.89 -5.47 16.34
C ALA A 327 1.38 -4.20 15.65
N TYR A 328 0.58 -3.68 14.72
CA TYR A 328 0.73 -2.39 14.06
C TYR A 328 -0.68 -1.77 14.05
N THR A 329 -0.85 -0.62 14.69
CA THR A 329 -2.18 -0.22 15.19
C THR A 329 -2.92 0.87 14.40
N GLY A 330 -2.53 1.11 13.14
CA GLY A 330 -3.16 2.11 12.26
C GLY A 330 -4.69 2.04 12.21
N MET A 331 -5.33 3.20 11.99
CA MET A 331 -6.78 3.38 12.17
C MET A 331 -7.23 3.00 13.60
N ASP A 332 -8.35 2.31 13.76
CA ASP A 332 -8.94 1.83 15.03
C ASP A 332 -8.46 0.41 15.40
N ILE A 333 -7.18 0.09 15.15
CA ILE A 333 -6.61 -1.23 15.47
C ILE A 333 -6.00 -1.27 16.88
N ALA A 334 -5.70 -0.12 17.50
CA ALA A 334 -5.15 -0.06 18.87
C ALA A 334 -6.07 -0.72 19.90
N GLN A 335 -7.38 -0.48 19.83
CA GLN A 335 -8.38 -1.19 20.64
C GLN A 335 -8.35 -2.73 20.53
N ARG A 336 -7.80 -3.32 19.46
CA ARG A 336 -7.63 -4.79 19.29
C ARG A 336 -6.34 -5.32 19.91
N VAL A 337 -5.58 -4.46 20.59
CA VAL A 337 -4.31 -4.75 21.24
C VAL A 337 -4.33 -4.32 22.71
N TYR A 338 -4.79 -3.11 23.02
CA TYR A 338 -4.76 -2.52 24.36
C TYR A 338 -5.95 -1.58 24.62
N ALA A 339 -6.25 -1.28 25.89
CA ALA A 339 -7.42 -0.49 26.27
C ALA A 339 -7.11 1.01 26.23
N CYS A 340 -7.71 1.74 25.28
CA CYS A 340 -7.30 3.11 24.96
C CYS A 340 -8.46 4.06 24.69
N PHE A 341 -8.18 5.36 24.53
CA PHE A 341 -9.09 6.33 23.92
C PHE A 341 -8.73 6.43 22.44
N ASP A 342 -9.33 5.60 21.59
CA ASP A 342 -8.77 5.33 20.26
C ASP A 342 -9.10 6.44 19.22
N GLN A 343 -8.44 7.59 19.35
CA GLN A 343 -8.62 8.77 18.49
C GLN A 343 -7.37 9.65 18.35
N MET A 344 -7.29 10.37 17.22
CA MET A 344 -6.06 11.05 16.77
C MET A 344 -5.71 12.33 17.57
N ASP A 345 -6.70 13.03 18.12
CA ASP A 345 -6.53 14.30 18.85
C ASP A 345 -6.42 14.16 20.38
N LEU A 346 -6.31 12.91 20.88
CA LEU A 346 -5.93 12.60 22.26
C LEU A 346 -4.55 11.95 22.35
N LYS A 347 -3.55 12.58 21.71
CA LYS A 347 -2.15 12.13 21.76
C LYS A 347 -1.63 11.98 23.19
N ALA A 348 -0.83 10.94 23.40
CA ALA A 348 -0.28 10.54 24.68
C ALA A 348 1.17 10.04 24.54
N PRO A 349 2.00 10.11 25.60
CA PRO A 349 3.22 9.32 25.66
C PRO A 349 2.88 7.85 25.93
N LEU A 350 3.58 6.95 25.25
CA LEU A 350 3.44 5.49 25.39
C LEU A 350 4.68 4.93 26.09
N THR A 351 4.50 4.22 27.21
CA THR A 351 5.57 3.44 27.87
C THR A 351 5.32 1.96 27.60
N VAL A 352 6.08 1.35 26.69
CA VAL A 352 5.85 -0.05 26.28
C VAL A 352 6.81 -1.01 27.00
N SER A 353 6.28 -2.18 27.37
CA SER A 353 7.06 -3.31 27.89
C SER A 353 6.48 -4.65 27.43
N VAL A 354 7.34 -5.64 27.22
CA VAL A 354 6.94 -6.94 26.66
C VAL A 354 7.68 -8.07 27.37
N THR A 355 6.95 -9.03 27.93
CA THR A 355 7.51 -10.32 28.36
C THR A 355 7.45 -11.29 27.19
N ALA A 356 8.60 -11.77 26.72
CA ALA A 356 8.70 -12.63 25.54
C ALA A 356 9.62 -13.84 25.78
N PRO A 357 9.42 -14.97 25.07
CA PRO A 357 10.33 -16.12 25.13
C PRO A 357 11.80 -15.73 24.95
N SER A 358 12.71 -16.34 25.73
CA SER A 358 14.11 -15.90 25.83
C SER A 358 14.88 -15.83 24.50
N ALA A 359 14.48 -16.62 23.51
CA ALA A 359 15.09 -16.68 22.18
C ALA A 359 14.60 -15.59 21.21
N TRP A 360 13.55 -14.84 21.57
CA TRP A 360 12.99 -13.78 20.72
C TRP A 360 13.71 -12.45 20.92
N THR A 361 13.72 -11.68 19.84
CA THR A 361 13.95 -10.23 19.80
C THR A 361 12.58 -9.54 19.85
N VAL A 362 12.51 -8.36 20.47
CA VAL A 362 11.32 -7.50 20.42
C VAL A 362 11.71 -6.11 19.92
N ILE A 363 10.98 -5.60 18.94
CA ILE A 363 11.07 -4.24 18.41
C ILE A 363 9.74 -3.53 18.74
N SER A 364 9.80 -2.26 19.13
CA SER A 364 8.63 -1.43 19.49
C SER A 364 8.98 0.06 19.35
N ASN A 365 8.10 0.96 19.75
CA ASN A 365 8.35 2.40 19.75
C ASN A 365 9.48 2.75 20.73
N GLY A 366 10.64 3.20 20.22
CA GLY A 366 11.76 3.73 21.00
C GLY A 366 12.86 2.72 21.33
N ILE A 367 13.89 3.18 22.06
CA ILE A 367 15.10 2.41 22.35
C ILE A 367 14.84 1.29 23.34
N ALA A 368 15.13 0.05 22.92
CA ALA A 368 14.95 -1.16 23.70
C ALA A 368 16.00 -1.35 24.81
N THR A 369 15.54 -1.83 25.97
CA THR A 369 16.37 -2.41 27.04
C THR A 369 15.80 -3.77 27.45
N ARG A 370 16.62 -4.67 27.99
CA ARG A 370 16.22 -6.06 28.29
C ARG A 370 16.81 -6.55 29.62
N ASP A 371 15.96 -7.16 30.46
CA ASP A 371 16.37 -7.92 31.65
C ASP A 371 15.69 -9.30 31.64
N GLY A 372 16.49 -10.35 31.46
CA GLY A 372 16.01 -11.73 31.29
C GLY A 372 15.10 -11.89 30.06
N ASP A 373 13.80 -12.06 30.32
CA ASP A 373 12.74 -12.24 29.32
C ASP A 373 11.85 -10.99 29.17
N LEU A 374 12.08 -9.96 30.00
CA LEU A 374 11.38 -8.68 29.95
C LEU A 374 12.14 -7.70 29.06
N TRP A 375 11.43 -7.10 28.12
CA TRP A 375 11.85 -5.96 27.31
C TRP A 375 11.13 -4.69 27.79
N THR A 376 11.85 -3.58 27.87
CA THR A 376 11.34 -2.26 28.28
C THR A 376 11.86 -1.20 27.33
N PHE A 377 10.97 -0.37 26.78
CA PHE A 377 11.30 0.65 25.78
C PHE A 377 11.32 2.05 26.41
N THR A 378 11.94 3.02 25.73
CA THR A 378 11.86 4.43 26.16
C THR A 378 10.43 4.96 26.00
N THR A 379 9.97 5.76 26.96
CA THR A 379 8.66 6.41 26.86
C THR A 379 8.66 7.39 25.69
N THR A 380 7.70 7.23 24.77
CA THR A 380 7.64 8.04 23.54
C THR A 380 7.33 9.52 23.82
N PRO A 381 7.62 10.42 22.87
CA PRO A 381 6.91 11.69 22.73
C PRO A 381 5.39 11.48 22.54
N LEU A 382 4.62 12.57 22.45
CA LEU A 382 3.17 12.49 22.23
C LEU A 382 2.85 11.89 20.85
N LEU A 383 2.17 10.75 20.85
CA LEU A 383 1.71 10.01 19.66
C LEU A 383 0.20 9.74 19.77
N PRO A 384 -0.53 9.63 18.64
CA PRO A 384 -1.89 9.08 18.65
C PRO A 384 -1.86 7.58 18.94
N THR A 385 -2.96 7.03 19.46
CA THR A 385 -3.07 5.62 19.91
C THR A 385 -2.72 4.60 18.85
N SER A 386 -3.01 4.93 17.59
CA SER A 386 -2.78 4.14 16.38
C SER A 386 -1.30 3.93 16.03
N MET A 387 -0.36 4.62 16.70
CA MET A 387 1.08 4.49 16.44
C MET A 387 1.81 3.47 17.31
N LEU A 388 1.10 2.68 18.14
CA LEU A 388 1.72 1.55 18.83
C LEU A 388 2.21 0.50 17.82
N VAL A 389 3.45 0.05 18.00
CA VAL A 389 4.00 -1.11 17.29
C VAL A 389 4.69 -2.06 18.25
N VAL A 390 4.49 -3.37 18.06
CA VAL A 390 5.26 -4.42 18.73
C VAL A 390 5.50 -5.55 17.74
N CYS A 391 6.75 -5.82 17.39
CA CYS A 391 7.16 -6.97 16.58
C CYS A 391 8.05 -7.89 17.42
N ALA A 392 7.57 -9.11 17.71
CA ALA A 392 8.22 -10.07 18.61
C ALA A 392 8.39 -11.44 17.93
N GLY A 393 9.57 -12.03 18.03
CA GLY A 393 9.91 -13.27 17.33
C GLY A 393 11.43 -13.47 17.19
N PRO A 394 11.91 -14.54 16.55
CA PRO A 394 13.33 -14.75 16.27
C PRO A 394 13.80 -13.87 15.09
N TRP A 395 13.67 -12.55 15.23
CA TRP A 395 14.04 -11.56 14.20
C TRP A 395 15.55 -11.49 13.99
N VAL A 396 15.99 -11.80 12.77
CA VAL A 396 17.35 -11.50 12.32
C VAL A 396 17.46 -10.00 12.10
N SER A 397 18.40 -9.38 12.80
CA SER A 397 18.54 -7.93 12.90
C SER A 397 19.87 -7.45 12.33
N ARG A 398 19.86 -6.27 11.70
CA ARG A 398 21.04 -5.58 11.15
C ARG A 398 20.98 -4.11 11.53
N THR A 399 21.66 -3.74 12.61
CA THR A 399 21.59 -2.40 13.21
C THR A 399 22.84 -1.56 12.94
N TRP A 400 22.67 -0.23 12.95
CA TRP A 400 23.74 0.76 12.80
C TRP A 400 23.38 2.07 13.52
N GLU A 401 24.27 3.06 13.45
CA GLU A 401 24.01 4.45 13.85
C GLU A 401 24.21 5.35 12.63
N HIS A 402 23.30 6.29 12.39
CA HIS A 402 23.46 7.37 11.41
C HIS A 402 22.91 8.69 11.96
N ALA A 403 23.55 9.81 11.66
CA ALA A 403 23.26 11.14 12.22
C ALA A 403 23.17 11.23 13.77
N GLY A 404 23.63 10.22 14.51
CA GLY A 404 23.50 10.11 15.97
C GLY A 404 22.23 9.38 16.45
N LEU A 405 21.47 8.76 15.54
CA LEU A 405 20.29 7.94 15.81
C LEU A 405 20.60 6.44 15.59
N PRO A 406 20.16 5.54 16.49
CA PRO A 406 20.18 4.10 16.25
C PRO A 406 19.13 3.71 15.21
N MET A 407 19.51 2.82 14.31
CA MET A 407 18.69 2.32 13.22
C MET A 407 18.83 0.81 13.05
N GLY A 408 17.83 0.19 12.46
CA GLY A 408 17.78 -1.24 12.22
C GLY A 408 17.01 -1.63 10.97
N TRP A 409 17.42 -2.72 10.35
CA TRP A 409 16.59 -3.52 9.46
C TRP A 409 16.42 -4.92 10.06
N HIS A 410 15.18 -5.40 10.12
CA HIS A 410 14.81 -6.67 10.77
C HIS A 410 13.99 -7.54 9.81
N ALA A 411 14.26 -8.84 9.77
CA ALA A 411 13.52 -9.80 8.95
C ALA A 411 13.35 -11.15 9.65
N ARG A 412 12.43 -11.98 9.15
CA ARG A 412 12.25 -13.37 9.59
C ARG A 412 13.56 -14.17 9.42
N ALA A 413 13.82 -15.14 10.28
CA ALA A 413 15.07 -15.91 10.28
C ALA A 413 15.33 -16.60 8.92
N SER A 414 14.29 -17.20 8.33
CA SER A 414 14.30 -17.74 6.97
C SER A 414 14.72 -16.75 5.86
N MET A 415 14.63 -15.45 6.10
CA MET A 415 14.90 -14.37 5.14
C MET A 415 16.26 -13.69 5.33
N GLU A 416 17.11 -14.15 6.25
CA GLU A 416 18.46 -13.57 6.52
C GLU A 416 19.27 -13.35 5.24
N ARG A 417 19.29 -14.33 4.33
CA ARG A 417 20.01 -14.27 3.05
C ARG A 417 19.49 -13.18 2.10
N LEU A 418 18.21 -12.81 2.20
CA LEU A 418 17.60 -11.76 1.39
C LEU A 418 17.89 -10.39 2.00
N LEU A 419 17.76 -10.27 3.32
CA LEU A 419 18.16 -9.07 4.05
C LEU A 419 19.65 -8.75 3.80
N ASP A 420 20.56 -9.72 3.95
CA ASP A 420 21.99 -9.52 3.70
C ASP A 420 22.35 -9.21 2.24
N ARG A 421 21.49 -9.58 1.27
CA ARG A 421 21.66 -9.19 -0.14
C ARG A 421 21.39 -7.70 -0.33
N ASP A 422 20.32 -7.20 0.27
CA ASP A 422 19.80 -5.85 -0.01
C ASP A 422 20.22 -4.80 1.02
N LEU A 423 20.74 -5.22 2.18
CA LEU A 423 21.08 -4.36 3.33
C LEU A 423 21.88 -3.11 2.96
N ALA A 424 22.87 -3.23 2.07
CA ALA A 424 23.70 -2.10 1.67
C ALA A 424 22.90 -1.03 0.90
N ASP A 425 21.94 -1.46 0.09
CA ASP A 425 21.07 -0.61 -0.72
C ASP A 425 19.96 0.00 0.15
N LEU A 426 19.29 -0.83 0.96
CA LEU A 426 18.27 -0.45 1.93
C LEU A 426 18.79 0.61 2.90
N ARG A 427 19.92 0.34 3.56
CA ARG A 427 20.61 1.29 4.45
C ARG A 427 20.93 2.59 3.73
N ALA A 428 21.54 2.53 2.55
CA ALA A 428 21.98 3.72 1.84
C ALA A 428 20.79 4.58 1.36
N VAL A 429 19.60 4.01 1.15
CA VAL A 429 18.36 4.78 0.94
C VAL A 429 17.89 5.39 2.27
N THR A 430 17.74 4.61 3.35
CA THR A 430 17.35 5.11 4.69
C THR A 430 18.22 6.31 5.13
N GLU A 431 19.55 6.19 5.03
CA GLU A 431 20.49 7.24 5.45
C GLU A 431 20.32 8.52 4.62
N ARG A 432 20.18 8.41 3.29
CA ARG A 432 19.97 9.56 2.40
C ARG A 432 18.59 10.21 2.57
N CYS A 433 17.54 9.44 2.87
CA CYS A 433 16.23 9.99 3.21
C CYS A 433 16.34 10.88 4.46
N LEU A 434 17.02 10.39 5.51
CA LEU A 434 17.16 11.17 6.75
C LEU A 434 18.00 12.43 6.53
N ASP A 435 19.13 12.31 5.82
CA ASP A 435 19.97 13.46 5.47
C ASP A 435 19.17 14.53 4.72
N HIS A 436 18.28 14.12 3.81
CA HIS A 436 17.47 15.07 3.04
C HIS A 436 16.32 15.68 3.85
N TYR A 437 15.57 14.90 4.65
CA TYR A 437 14.51 15.45 5.48
C TYR A 437 15.06 16.39 6.57
N THR A 438 16.25 16.12 7.11
CA THR A 438 16.91 17.01 8.08
C THR A 438 17.63 18.22 7.44
N GLU A 439 17.79 18.25 6.11
CA GLU A 439 18.11 19.47 5.36
C GLU A 439 16.84 20.29 5.03
N ALA A 440 15.74 19.62 4.71
CA ALA A 440 14.49 20.24 4.26
C ALA A 440 13.66 20.84 5.42
N PHE A 441 13.67 20.21 6.61
CA PHE A 441 12.83 20.59 7.75
C PHE A 441 13.62 21.19 8.91
N THR A 442 13.01 22.20 9.54
CA THR A 442 13.53 22.97 10.68
C THR A 442 13.33 22.22 11.99
N GLU A 443 12.25 21.46 12.09
CA GLU A 443 12.05 20.51 13.18
C GLU A 443 12.92 19.27 12.91
N PRO A 444 13.81 18.88 13.84
CA PRO A 444 14.65 17.71 13.68
C PRO A 444 13.83 16.41 13.70
N MET A 445 14.45 15.29 13.35
CA MET A 445 13.88 13.96 13.54
C MET A 445 13.41 13.80 15.01
N PRO A 446 12.11 13.64 15.28
CA PRO A 446 11.56 13.86 16.61
C PRO A 446 11.56 12.62 17.54
N PHE A 447 12.06 11.48 17.04
CA PHE A 447 12.08 10.19 17.76
C PHE A 447 13.53 9.72 18.00
N ASP A 448 13.73 8.86 19.00
CA ASP A 448 15.05 8.44 19.49
C ASP A 448 15.60 7.17 18.82
N SER A 449 14.82 6.52 17.94
CA SER A 449 15.24 5.40 17.09
C SER A 449 14.59 5.48 15.70
N TYR A 450 15.10 4.68 14.76
CA TYR A 450 14.42 4.40 13.48
C TYR A 450 14.72 2.96 13.02
N ASP A 451 14.06 2.00 13.66
CA ASP A 451 14.08 0.59 13.26
C ASP A 451 13.05 0.34 12.13
N GLN A 452 13.30 -0.68 11.29
CA GLN A 452 12.49 -0.98 10.11
C GLN A 452 12.30 -2.51 9.98
N VAL A 453 11.06 -2.99 10.04
CA VAL A 453 10.74 -4.43 10.17
C VAL A 453 10.03 -4.96 8.92
N MET A 454 10.60 -6.00 8.30
CA MET A 454 9.98 -6.75 7.19
C MET A 454 8.91 -7.70 7.76
N ALA A 455 7.68 -7.21 7.94
CA ALA A 455 6.59 -7.90 8.60
C ALA A 455 5.84 -8.87 7.66
N PRO A 456 5.58 -10.11 8.09
CA PRO A 456 4.72 -11.02 7.35
C PRO A 456 3.25 -10.60 7.44
N GLU A 457 2.52 -10.80 6.34
CA GLU A 457 1.08 -10.58 6.20
C GLU A 457 0.57 -9.21 6.69
N LEU A 458 1.43 -8.18 6.63
CA LEU A 458 1.04 -6.78 6.82
C LEU A 458 -0.03 -6.39 5.79
N ASN A 459 -1.18 -5.91 6.30
CA ASN A 459 -2.32 -5.51 5.46
C ASN A 459 -2.00 -4.29 4.58
N TRP A 460 -1.27 -3.33 5.13
CA TRP A 460 -0.86 -2.10 4.48
C TRP A 460 0.33 -2.32 3.52
N GLY A 461 0.79 -1.25 2.85
CA GLY A 461 2.04 -1.29 2.06
C GLY A 461 3.27 -1.34 2.97
N ALA A 462 3.30 -0.37 3.87
CA ALA A 462 4.09 -0.26 5.07
C ALA A 462 3.19 0.38 6.15
N MET A 463 3.72 0.67 7.35
CA MET A 463 3.03 1.39 8.42
C MET A 463 4.06 2.24 9.17
N GLU A 464 3.71 3.50 9.37
CA GLU A 464 4.59 4.61 9.70
C GLU A 464 4.94 4.74 11.19
N THR A 465 4.80 3.65 11.96
CA THR A 465 4.81 3.66 13.43
C THR A 465 6.11 4.21 14.02
N ALA A 466 6.02 5.36 14.69
CA ALA A 466 7.16 6.15 15.14
C ALA A 466 8.19 5.34 15.95
N GLY A 467 9.45 5.39 15.51
CA GLY A 467 10.59 4.67 16.11
C GLY A 467 10.84 3.26 15.57
N ALA A 468 9.81 2.60 15.01
CA ALA A 468 9.89 1.27 14.42
C ALA A 468 8.84 1.09 13.30
N VAL A 469 9.22 1.45 12.07
CA VAL A 469 8.37 1.34 10.87
C VAL A 469 8.24 -0.14 10.45
N THR A 470 7.08 -0.55 9.92
CA THR A 470 6.91 -1.90 9.35
C THR A 470 6.70 -1.85 7.84
N PHE A 471 7.30 -2.78 7.09
CA PHE A 471 7.18 -2.93 5.64
C PHE A 471 6.72 -4.35 5.32
N ARG A 472 5.98 -4.54 4.21
CA ARG A 472 5.64 -5.89 3.73
C ARG A 472 6.88 -6.71 3.38
N ASP A 473 6.91 -7.98 3.81
CA ASP A 473 8.05 -8.87 3.55
C ASP A 473 8.33 -9.16 2.06
N GLU A 474 7.34 -8.96 1.18
CA GLU A 474 7.50 -8.98 -0.28
C GLU A 474 8.59 -8.04 -0.82
N LEU A 475 8.90 -6.96 -0.09
CA LEU A 475 9.92 -5.97 -0.45
C LEU A 475 11.34 -6.59 -0.51
N LEU A 476 11.57 -7.70 0.20
CA LEU A 476 12.74 -8.58 0.02
C LEU A 476 12.46 -9.64 -1.05
N THR A 477 12.53 -9.25 -2.32
CA THR A 477 12.22 -10.12 -3.47
C THR A 477 13.06 -11.42 -3.49
N PRO A 478 12.50 -12.61 -3.79
CA PRO A 478 13.28 -13.88 -3.76
C PRO A 478 14.42 -13.93 -4.79
N GLY A 479 14.16 -13.43 -6.00
CA GLY A 479 15.13 -13.17 -7.07
C GLY A 479 15.61 -11.72 -7.09
N PRO A 480 16.37 -11.28 -8.10
CA PRO A 480 16.72 -9.86 -8.26
C PRO A 480 15.45 -8.99 -8.37
N PRO A 481 15.42 -7.80 -7.76
CA PRO A 481 14.37 -6.83 -8.01
C PRO A 481 14.49 -6.27 -9.45
N SER A 482 13.35 -6.02 -10.09
CA SER A 482 13.25 -5.27 -11.33
C SER A 482 13.40 -3.76 -11.10
N ALA A 483 13.41 -2.96 -12.17
CA ALA A 483 13.53 -1.50 -12.04
C ALA A 483 12.33 -0.89 -11.32
N MET A 484 11.12 -1.42 -11.56
CA MET A 484 9.92 -1.00 -10.84
C MET A 484 9.93 -1.47 -9.38
N ASP A 485 10.39 -2.70 -9.09
CA ASP A 485 10.56 -3.18 -7.71
C ASP A 485 11.44 -2.22 -6.89
N VAL A 486 12.57 -1.72 -7.44
CA VAL A 486 13.45 -0.79 -6.71
C VAL A 486 12.89 0.62 -6.61
N LEU A 487 12.14 1.09 -7.61
CA LEU A 487 11.50 2.41 -7.57
C LEU A 487 10.43 2.47 -6.47
N TRP A 488 9.56 1.46 -6.37
CA TRP A 488 8.57 1.39 -5.28
C TRP A 488 9.25 1.20 -3.92
N ARG A 489 10.25 0.31 -3.81
CA ARG A 489 11.03 0.15 -2.57
C ARG A 489 11.59 1.47 -2.06
N ASP A 490 12.27 2.22 -2.93
CA ASP A 490 12.92 3.47 -2.55
C ASP A 490 11.86 4.55 -2.20
N ASN A 491 10.75 4.61 -2.95
CA ASN A 491 9.63 5.51 -2.68
C ASN A 491 8.98 5.21 -1.32
N THR A 492 8.66 3.96 -0.99
CA THR A 492 8.07 3.60 0.30
C THR A 492 9.02 3.91 1.45
N ILE A 493 10.33 3.62 1.35
CA ILE A 493 11.29 3.99 2.41
C ILE A 493 11.35 5.52 2.63
N ALA A 494 11.15 6.33 1.58
CA ALA A 494 11.03 7.78 1.69
C ALA A 494 9.66 8.24 2.23
N HIS A 495 8.57 7.54 1.90
CA HIS A 495 7.19 7.76 2.36
C HIS A 495 7.08 7.57 3.89
N GLU A 496 7.46 6.40 4.40
CA GLU A 496 7.43 6.09 5.84
C GLU A 496 8.29 7.04 6.67
N MET A 497 9.40 7.52 6.10
CA MET A 497 10.26 8.49 6.78
C MET A 497 9.67 9.91 6.76
N ALA A 498 8.92 10.30 5.72
CA ALA A 498 8.19 11.57 5.71
C ALA A 498 7.18 11.63 6.87
N HIS A 499 6.52 10.51 7.15
CA HIS A 499 5.51 10.42 8.20
C HIS A 499 6.03 10.70 9.62
N MET A 500 7.34 10.61 9.86
CA MET A 500 7.95 11.06 11.12
C MET A 500 7.63 12.54 11.41
N TRP A 501 7.40 13.34 10.35
CA TRP A 501 6.89 14.71 10.42
C TRP A 501 5.37 14.82 10.12
N PHE A 502 4.86 14.11 9.11
CA PHE A 502 3.45 14.17 8.65
C PHE A 502 2.63 12.94 9.06
N GLY A 503 1.91 13.02 10.17
CA GLY A 503 1.14 11.91 10.75
C GLY A 503 1.60 11.60 12.17
N ASN A 504 2.90 11.58 12.43
CA ASN A 504 3.45 11.39 13.77
C ASN A 504 3.67 12.71 14.54
N LEU A 505 4.58 13.58 14.08
CA LEU A 505 4.85 14.87 14.75
C LEU A 505 3.63 15.79 14.72
N VAL A 506 3.10 16.06 13.53
CA VAL A 506 1.82 16.76 13.33
C VAL A 506 0.82 15.80 12.73
N THR A 507 -0.33 15.64 13.36
CA THR A 507 -1.39 14.72 12.92
C THR A 507 -2.64 15.52 12.54
N MET A 508 -3.49 15.00 11.64
CA MET A 508 -4.83 15.54 11.46
C MET A 508 -5.64 15.48 12.76
N THR A 509 -6.63 16.37 12.91
CA THR A 509 -7.52 16.37 14.08
C THR A 509 -8.57 15.26 13.98
N TRP A 510 -9.11 15.06 12.77
CA TRP A 510 -9.98 13.95 12.41
C TRP A 510 -9.72 13.54 10.94
N TRP A 511 -10.35 12.47 10.48
CA TRP A 511 -9.96 11.72 9.28
C TRP A 511 -10.26 12.41 7.94
N GLU A 512 -11.03 13.50 7.91
CA GLU A 512 -11.30 14.29 6.70
C GLU A 512 -10.03 14.98 6.16
N ASP A 513 -9.04 15.16 7.03
CA ASP A 513 -7.74 15.73 6.74
C ASP A 513 -6.61 14.66 6.73
N SER A 514 -6.93 13.37 6.58
CA SER A 514 -5.92 12.29 6.48
C SER A 514 -4.90 12.50 5.35
N TRP A 515 -5.30 13.19 4.28
CA TRP A 515 -4.44 13.62 3.17
C TRP A 515 -3.25 14.49 3.64
N LEU A 516 -3.33 15.18 4.79
CA LEU A 516 -2.20 15.90 5.42
C LEU A 516 -1.06 14.97 5.88
N SER A 517 -1.35 13.67 6.06
CA SER A 517 -0.36 12.61 6.26
C SER A 517 -0.07 11.92 4.92
N GLU A 518 -1.05 11.20 4.37
CA GLU A 518 -0.88 10.24 3.27
C GLU A 518 -0.42 10.89 1.96
N SER A 519 -1.09 11.97 1.54
CA SER A 519 -0.75 12.65 0.28
C SER A 519 0.60 13.35 0.39
N PHE A 520 0.93 13.87 1.57
CA PHE A 520 2.24 14.48 1.84
C PHE A 520 3.34 13.43 1.79
N ALA A 521 3.16 12.28 2.43
CA ALA A 521 4.12 11.18 2.38
C ALA A 521 4.28 10.62 0.96
N GLU A 522 3.20 10.50 0.19
CA GLU A 522 3.24 10.12 -1.24
C GLU A 522 4.07 11.12 -2.06
N PHE A 523 3.75 12.41 -1.97
CA PHE A 523 4.47 13.46 -2.69
C PHE A 523 5.95 13.54 -2.29
N MET A 524 6.23 13.55 -0.99
CA MET A 524 7.61 13.58 -0.49
C MET A 524 8.37 12.29 -0.87
N GLY A 525 7.71 11.13 -0.85
CA GLY A 525 8.30 9.86 -1.28
C GLY A 525 8.92 9.95 -2.68
N SER A 526 8.15 10.39 -3.68
CA SER A 526 8.67 10.58 -5.04
C SER A 526 9.64 11.76 -5.14
N ASP A 527 9.33 12.91 -4.54
CA ASP A 527 10.18 14.10 -4.65
C ASP A 527 11.57 13.93 -4.01
N VAL A 528 11.66 13.20 -2.89
CA VAL A 528 12.91 12.87 -2.21
C VAL A 528 13.69 11.80 -2.96
N VAL A 529 13.06 10.70 -3.41
CA VAL A 529 13.73 9.67 -4.23
C VAL A 529 14.39 10.29 -5.47
N ARG A 530 13.66 11.15 -6.18
CA ARG A 530 14.14 11.90 -7.35
C ARG A 530 15.41 12.73 -7.06
N ARG A 531 15.55 13.25 -5.84
CA ARG A 531 16.73 14.03 -5.39
C ARG A 531 17.89 13.15 -4.94
N ILE A 532 17.62 12.10 -4.15
CA ILE A 532 18.67 11.30 -3.50
C ILE A 532 19.22 10.15 -4.36
N THR A 533 18.51 9.74 -5.41
CA THR A 533 18.94 8.64 -6.31
C THR A 533 19.48 9.14 -7.64
N GLY A 534 18.98 10.27 -8.16
CA GLY A 534 19.53 11.06 -9.27
C GLY A 534 19.48 10.46 -10.68
N ALA A 535 19.66 9.13 -10.80
CA ALA A 535 19.55 8.38 -12.05
C ALA A 535 18.29 7.48 -12.10
N ARG A 536 17.54 7.40 -11.00
CA ARG A 536 16.19 6.83 -10.95
C ARG A 536 15.21 8.00 -10.90
N ASP A 537 14.16 7.92 -11.71
CA ASP A 537 13.14 8.96 -11.81
C ASP A 537 11.75 8.38 -11.48
N PRO A 538 11.21 8.66 -10.28
CA PRO A 538 9.92 8.13 -9.86
C PRO A 538 8.75 8.78 -10.60
N ASP A 539 8.90 9.98 -11.17
CA ASP A 539 7.82 10.61 -11.97
C ASP A 539 7.42 9.72 -13.16
N ILE A 540 8.32 8.87 -13.67
CA ILE A 540 8.05 7.86 -14.70
C ILE A 540 7.13 6.74 -14.17
N ALA A 541 7.44 6.19 -12.99
CA ALA A 541 6.65 5.14 -12.35
C ALA A 541 5.26 5.66 -11.95
N ASP A 542 5.22 6.88 -11.41
CA ASP A 542 3.98 7.55 -11.06
C ASP A 542 3.10 7.76 -12.29
N THR A 543 3.68 8.22 -13.40
CA THR A 543 2.94 8.51 -14.64
C THR A 543 2.41 7.23 -15.31
N VAL A 544 3.17 6.12 -15.32
CA VAL A 544 2.78 4.88 -16.02
C VAL A 544 1.87 3.96 -15.21
N ALA A 545 1.97 3.98 -13.88
CA ALA A 545 1.28 3.02 -13.00
C ALA A 545 0.45 3.68 -11.88
N ARG A 546 1.00 4.63 -11.11
CA ARG A 546 0.34 5.18 -9.91
C ARG A 546 -0.81 6.16 -10.23
N THR A 547 -0.55 7.19 -11.04
CA THR A 547 -1.53 8.20 -11.44
C THR A 547 -2.71 7.61 -12.23
N PRO A 548 -2.53 6.64 -13.15
CA PRO A 548 -3.62 5.86 -13.76
C PRO A 548 -4.65 5.32 -12.76
N LEU A 549 -4.20 4.73 -11.65
CA LEU A 549 -5.08 4.21 -10.61
C LEU A 549 -5.84 5.33 -9.87
N GLY A 550 -5.23 6.51 -9.72
CA GLY A 550 -5.89 7.72 -9.23
C GLY A 550 -7.01 8.19 -10.17
N TYR A 551 -6.75 8.29 -11.48
CA TYR A 551 -7.77 8.64 -12.48
C TYR A 551 -8.92 7.63 -12.53
N LEU A 552 -8.65 6.35 -12.25
CA LEU A 552 -9.67 5.31 -12.21
C LEU A 552 -10.57 5.43 -10.97
N ALA A 553 -10.03 5.72 -9.79
CA ALA A 553 -10.85 5.93 -8.59
C ALA A 553 -11.65 7.25 -8.67
N ASP A 554 -10.98 8.36 -9.00
CA ASP A 554 -11.58 9.70 -9.08
C ASP A 554 -12.56 9.87 -10.27
N GLY A 555 -12.61 8.87 -11.17
CA GLY A 555 -13.57 8.78 -12.27
C GLY A 555 -14.83 7.95 -11.98
N ARG A 556 -14.95 7.33 -10.80
CA ARG A 556 -16.10 6.49 -10.39
C ARG A 556 -17.14 7.26 -9.59
N ARG A 557 -18.34 6.69 -9.44
CA ARG A 557 -19.48 7.31 -8.73
C ARG A 557 -19.30 7.38 -7.20
N SER A 558 -18.21 6.83 -6.67
CA SER A 558 -17.75 6.88 -5.28
C SER A 558 -16.78 8.04 -4.97
N ALA A 559 -16.31 8.76 -5.99
CA ALA A 559 -15.20 9.71 -5.86
C ALA A 559 -15.48 10.90 -4.93
N HIS A 560 -14.60 11.12 -3.97
CA HIS A 560 -14.65 12.21 -2.99
C HIS A 560 -13.57 13.28 -3.24
N PRO A 561 -13.67 14.46 -2.60
CA PRO A 561 -12.59 15.42 -2.49
C PRO A 561 -11.33 14.83 -1.81
N VAL A 562 -10.14 15.37 -2.12
CA VAL A 562 -8.90 14.99 -1.41
C VAL A 562 -8.96 15.45 0.06
N ALA A 563 -9.54 16.63 0.31
CA ALA A 563 -9.86 17.12 1.64
C ALA A 563 -11.38 17.26 1.74
N GLU A 564 -12.03 16.35 2.47
CA GLU A 564 -13.49 16.26 2.55
C GLU A 564 -14.05 17.08 3.73
N ASP A 565 -15.37 17.28 3.80
CA ASP A 565 -16.00 17.93 4.95
C ASP A 565 -16.05 16.95 6.13
N ALA A 566 -15.72 17.42 7.35
CA ALA A 566 -15.67 16.60 8.55
C ALA A 566 -16.97 15.81 8.78
N GLU A 567 -18.11 16.47 8.55
CA GLU A 567 -19.45 15.89 8.71
C GLU A 567 -19.80 14.79 7.67
N ALA A 568 -18.97 14.55 6.66
CA ALA A 568 -19.03 13.36 5.81
C ALA A 568 -18.30 12.16 6.44
N MET A 569 -17.19 12.40 7.13
CA MET A 569 -16.41 11.40 7.88
C MET A 569 -17.07 11.11 9.25
N VAL A 570 -18.27 10.53 9.22
CA VAL A 570 -19.11 10.34 10.42
C VAL A 570 -18.52 9.38 11.46
N ASP A 571 -17.76 8.37 11.01
CA ASP A 571 -17.11 7.34 11.83
C ASP A 571 -15.84 6.78 11.17
N VAL A 572 -15.08 5.96 11.90
CA VAL A 572 -13.80 5.40 11.41
C VAL A 572 -14.01 4.36 10.30
N ASP A 573 -15.12 3.60 10.32
CA ASP A 573 -15.49 2.67 9.23
C ASP A 573 -15.67 3.39 7.88
N THR A 574 -16.20 4.62 7.93
CA THR A 574 -16.34 5.51 6.76
C THR A 574 -14.98 6.06 6.35
N ALA A 575 -14.19 6.55 7.31
CA ALA A 575 -12.84 7.07 7.09
C ALA A 575 -11.90 6.06 6.43
N PHE A 576 -11.94 4.79 6.84
CA PHE A 576 -11.19 3.69 6.22
C PHE A 576 -11.44 3.60 4.71
N GLY A 577 -12.66 3.93 4.26
CA GLY A 577 -13.00 3.98 2.84
C GLY A 577 -12.18 5.00 2.03
N ASN A 578 -11.72 6.09 2.65
CA ASN A 578 -10.95 7.15 2.00
C ASN A 578 -9.43 6.84 1.91
N PHE A 579 -8.93 5.72 2.46
CA PHE A 579 -7.53 5.29 2.31
C PHE A 579 -7.30 4.59 0.95
N ASP A 580 -7.60 5.32 -0.14
CA ASP A 580 -7.58 4.79 -1.50
C ASP A 580 -6.76 5.65 -2.49
N MET A 581 -6.90 5.37 -3.78
CA MET A 581 -6.13 6.03 -4.83
C MET A 581 -6.44 7.53 -5.01
N ILE A 582 -7.51 8.06 -4.40
CA ILE A 582 -7.79 9.50 -4.33
C ILE A 582 -6.85 10.14 -3.31
N THR A 583 -6.74 9.57 -2.12
CA THR A 583 -5.86 10.07 -1.05
C THR A 583 -4.39 9.89 -1.39
N TYR A 584 -3.99 8.73 -1.94
CA TYR A 584 -2.61 8.51 -2.38
C TYR A 584 -2.31 9.18 -3.74
N ALA A 585 -2.69 8.56 -4.85
CA ALA A 585 -2.20 8.95 -6.17
C ALA A 585 -2.72 10.31 -6.67
N LYS A 586 -4.01 10.64 -6.48
CA LYS A 586 -4.51 11.99 -6.78
C LYS A 586 -3.93 13.00 -5.79
N GLY A 587 -3.97 12.74 -4.49
CA GLY A 587 -3.42 13.63 -3.47
C GLY A 587 -1.95 14.00 -3.70
N GLY A 588 -1.08 13.02 -3.93
CA GLY A 588 0.34 13.24 -4.26
C GLY A 588 0.54 14.02 -5.56
N ALA A 589 -0.23 13.72 -6.61
CA ALA A 589 -0.17 14.48 -7.88
C ALA A 589 -0.73 15.91 -7.75
N VAL A 590 -1.72 16.13 -6.89
CA VAL A 590 -2.29 17.45 -6.57
C VAL A 590 -1.30 18.27 -5.74
N LEU A 591 -0.55 17.65 -4.82
CA LEU A 591 0.58 18.30 -4.15
C LEU A 591 1.75 18.58 -5.11
N ARG A 592 2.08 17.68 -6.05
CA ARG A 592 3.04 17.97 -7.13
C ARG A 592 2.61 19.20 -7.94
N GLN A 593 1.32 19.32 -8.28
CA GLN A 593 0.77 20.51 -8.93
C GLN A 593 0.85 21.75 -8.02
N LEU A 594 0.59 21.63 -6.70
CA LEU A 594 0.74 22.72 -5.74
C LEU A 594 2.18 23.24 -5.68
N VAL A 595 3.18 22.36 -5.57
CA VAL A 595 4.59 22.76 -5.52
C VAL A 595 5.05 23.36 -6.84
N HIS A 596 4.64 22.80 -7.98
CA HIS A 596 4.93 23.33 -9.31
C HIS A 596 4.29 24.71 -9.55
N TRP A 597 3.09 24.96 -9.00
CA TRP A 597 2.40 26.24 -9.09
C TRP A 597 2.96 27.27 -8.11
N LEU A 598 3.03 26.94 -6.82
CA LEU A 598 3.43 27.85 -5.73
C LEU A 598 4.92 28.24 -5.81
N GLY A 599 5.77 27.29 -6.23
CA GLY A 599 7.21 27.36 -6.16
C GLY A 599 7.75 26.66 -4.92
N HIS A 600 8.77 25.82 -5.13
CA HIS A 600 9.38 24.94 -4.12
C HIS A 600 9.72 25.66 -2.80
N ASP A 601 10.44 26.78 -2.87
CA ASP A 601 10.97 27.44 -1.66
C ASP A 601 9.85 28.09 -0.82
N ALA A 602 8.78 28.56 -1.47
CA ALA A 602 7.60 29.09 -0.79
C ALA A 602 6.78 27.97 -0.15
N PHE A 603 6.59 26.84 -0.85
CA PHE A 603 5.97 25.65 -0.28
C PHE A 603 6.74 25.16 0.95
N LEU A 604 8.06 24.97 0.82
CA LEU A 604 8.90 24.46 1.91
C LEU A 604 8.95 25.41 3.11
N ALA A 605 8.94 26.73 2.89
CA ALA A 605 8.84 27.71 3.97
C ALA A 605 7.49 27.63 4.72
N GLY A 606 6.38 27.39 4.00
CA GLY A 606 5.06 27.22 4.59
C GLY A 606 4.90 25.89 5.33
N VAL A 607 5.42 24.80 4.77
CA VAL A 607 5.52 23.48 5.42
C VAL A 607 6.32 23.57 6.73
N ASN A 608 7.49 24.22 6.71
CA ASN A 608 8.28 24.45 7.91
C ASN A 608 7.52 25.24 8.99
N ARG A 609 6.79 26.28 8.57
CA ARG A 609 5.92 27.08 9.44
C ARG A 609 4.78 26.27 10.05
N TYR A 610 4.19 25.34 9.29
CA TYR A 610 3.16 24.41 9.76
C TYR A 610 3.73 23.42 10.79
N LEU A 611 4.83 22.73 10.46
CA LEU A 611 5.47 21.76 11.36
C LEU A 611 5.88 22.39 12.70
N THR A 612 6.54 23.55 12.67
CA THR A 612 6.96 24.29 13.87
C THR A 612 5.77 24.77 14.72
N ALA A 613 4.62 25.08 14.11
CA ALA A 613 3.46 25.61 14.81
C ALA A 613 2.58 24.52 15.47
N HIS A 614 2.61 23.29 14.96
CA HIS A 614 1.73 22.19 15.40
C HIS A 614 2.50 20.97 15.95
N ALA A 615 3.82 21.08 16.16
CA ALA A 615 4.69 20.02 16.65
C ALA A 615 4.16 19.32 17.92
N PHE A 616 4.07 17.99 17.86
CA PHE A 616 3.49 17.09 18.88
C PHE A 616 2.00 17.34 19.19
N GLY A 617 1.29 18.09 18.35
CA GLY A 617 -0.15 18.32 18.42
C GLY A 617 -0.87 17.87 17.15
N ASN A 618 -2.02 18.50 16.90
CA ASN A 618 -2.88 18.24 15.76
C ASN A 618 -3.12 19.52 14.93
N ALA A 619 -3.57 19.34 13.68
CA ALA A 619 -3.86 20.42 12.75
C ALA A 619 -5.04 20.08 11.82
N THR A 620 -5.39 21.04 10.96
CA THR A 620 -6.42 20.95 9.92
C THR A 620 -5.94 21.59 8.61
N LEU A 621 -6.67 21.39 7.51
CA LEU A 621 -6.49 22.11 6.24
C LEU A 621 -6.43 23.63 6.46
N ALA A 622 -7.25 24.17 7.36
CA ALA A 622 -7.30 25.61 7.61
C ALA A 622 -5.97 26.15 8.20
N ASP A 623 -5.31 25.36 9.03
CA ASP A 623 -4.00 25.65 9.62
C ASP A 623 -2.88 25.54 8.56
N PHE A 624 -2.90 24.47 7.77
CA PHE A 624 -1.93 24.29 6.67
C PHE A 624 -2.01 25.42 5.65
N LEU A 625 -3.22 25.80 5.21
CA LEU A 625 -3.41 26.93 4.30
C LEU A 625 -2.98 28.26 4.94
N ALA A 626 -3.21 28.47 6.25
CA ALA A 626 -2.72 29.66 6.95
C ALA A 626 -1.19 29.71 7.10
N ALA A 627 -0.51 28.56 7.04
CA ALA A 627 0.95 28.49 6.98
C ALA A 627 1.49 28.84 5.58
N LEU A 628 0.81 28.42 4.51
CA LEU A 628 1.12 28.81 3.13
C LEU A 628 0.81 30.29 2.83
N ASP A 629 -0.36 30.80 3.24
CA ASP A 629 -0.76 32.22 3.10
C ASP A 629 0.32 33.17 3.67
N ALA A 630 0.97 32.76 4.76
CA ALA A 630 1.94 33.60 5.47
C ALA A 630 3.29 33.74 4.75
N VAL A 631 3.51 33.03 3.64
CA VAL A 631 4.78 33.00 2.88
C VAL A 631 4.60 33.21 1.36
N SER A 632 3.38 33.46 0.87
CA SER A 632 3.10 33.62 -0.57
C SER A 632 2.00 34.64 -0.85
N ASP A 633 2.20 35.45 -1.90
CA ASP A 633 1.19 36.38 -2.42
C ASP A 633 0.15 35.70 -3.34
N ARG A 634 0.22 34.36 -3.53
CA ARG A 634 -0.76 33.60 -4.31
C ARG A 634 -1.97 33.20 -3.47
N ASP A 635 -3.15 33.17 -4.09
CA ASP A 635 -4.38 32.69 -3.47
C ASP A 635 -4.40 31.16 -3.31
N VAL A 636 -3.72 30.66 -2.27
CA VAL A 636 -3.67 29.23 -1.93
C VAL A 636 -5.03 28.69 -1.48
N ARG A 637 -5.93 29.56 -1.00
CA ARG A 637 -7.28 29.18 -0.58
C ARG A 637 -8.18 28.94 -1.78
N GLY A 638 -8.26 29.89 -2.72
CA GLY A 638 -8.96 29.72 -3.98
C GLY A 638 -8.41 28.57 -4.83
N TRP A 639 -7.11 28.27 -4.70
CA TRP A 639 -6.52 27.04 -5.25
C TRP A 639 -7.03 25.78 -4.53
N ALA A 640 -7.02 25.73 -3.20
CA ALA A 640 -7.47 24.58 -2.41
C ALA A 640 -8.96 24.24 -2.61
N GLU A 641 -9.84 25.24 -2.76
CA GLU A 641 -11.24 25.04 -3.09
C GLU A 641 -11.43 24.33 -4.46
N GLN A 642 -10.55 24.62 -5.44
CA GLN A 642 -10.57 23.96 -6.75
C GLN A 642 -9.95 22.55 -6.72
N TRP A 643 -8.87 22.38 -5.95
CA TRP A 643 -7.98 21.22 -6.08
C TRP A 643 -8.14 20.17 -4.98
N LEU A 644 -8.43 20.58 -3.75
CA LEU A 644 -8.59 19.68 -2.60
C LEU A 644 -10.06 19.40 -2.28
N ARG A 645 -10.92 20.43 -2.29
CA ARG A 645 -12.36 20.35 -1.93
C ARG A 645 -13.28 19.83 -3.06
N ALA A 646 -12.73 19.28 -4.15
CA ALA A 646 -13.53 18.81 -5.30
C ALA A 646 -13.08 17.45 -5.87
N SER A 647 -14.02 16.51 -6.00
CA SER A 647 -13.88 15.24 -6.73
C SER A 647 -13.65 15.45 -8.24
N GLY A 648 -13.27 14.39 -8.93
CA GLY A 648 -13.05 14.37 -10.39
C GLY A 648 -11.85 15.19 -10.84
N PHE A 649 -11.54 15.09 -12.14
CA PHE A 649 -10.40 15.75 -12.78
C PHE A 649 -10.79 16.43 -14.10
N ASP A 650 -10.01 17.41 -14.48
CA ASP A 650 -10.19 18.18 -15.71
C ASP A 650 -9.59 17.43 -16.91
N THR A 651 -10.00 17.80 -18.13
CA THR A 651 -9.37 17.35 -19.37
C THR A 651 -8.67 18.51 -20.07
N ILE A 652 -7.39 18.34 -20.39
CA ILE A 652 -6.60 19.27 -21.20
C ILE A 652 -6.71 18.82 -22.66
N GLU A 653 -7.38 19.62 -23.49
CA GLU A 653 -7.63 19.30 -24.89
C GLU A 653 -6.75 20.14 -25.82
N VAL A 654 -6.08 19.47 -26.76
CA VAL A 654 -5.41 20.11 -27.90
C VAL A 654 -6.34 20.10 -29.10
N THR A 655 -6.67 21.30 -29.58
CA THR A 655 -7.44 21.56 -30.80
C THR A 655 -6.58 22.30 -31.81
N ARG A 656 -7.13 22.66 -32.98
CA ARG A 656 -6.46 23.56 -33.93
C ARG A 656 -7.36 24.66 -34.45
N ASP A 657 -6.78 25.82 -34.67
CA ASP A 657 -7.30 26.87 -35.55
C ASP A 657 -6.41 26.98 -36.78
N GLY A 658 -6.93 26.56 -37.94
CA GLY A 658 -6.13 26.29 -39.12
C GLY A 658 -5.06 25.24 -38.83
N ASP A 659 -3.78 25.66 -38.82
CA ASP A 659 -2.63 24.80 -38.54
C ASP A 659 -2.04 25.00 -37.12
N VAL A 660 -2.50 26.03 -36.41
CA VAL A 660 -2.04 26.43 -35.07
C VAL A 660 -2.65 25.54 -34.00
N PRO A 661 -1.87 24.89 -33.13
CA PRO A 661 -2.38 24.21 -31.93
C PRO A 661 -3.00 25.21 -30.95
N VAL A 662 -4.16 24.86 -30.39
CA VAL A 662 -4.85 25.63 -29.34
C VAL A 662 -5.16 24.70 -28.18
N VAL A 663 -4.55 24.97 -27.02
CA VAL A 663 -4.74 24.19 -25.80
C VAL A 663 -5.85 24.82 -24.97
N ARG A 664 -6.84 24.03 -24.57
CA ARG A 664 -7.95 24.48 -23.71
C ARG A 664 -8.23 23.49 -22.59
N ARG A 665 -8.79 24.00 -21.49
CA ARG A 665 -9.29 23.19 -20.38
C ARG A 665 -10.77 22.84 -20.59
N ILE A 666 -11.15 21.62 -20.22
CA ILE A 666 -12.53 21.19 -20.04
C ILE A 666 -12.67 20.79 -18.56
N GLY A 667 -13.23 21.71 -17.77
CA GLY A 667 -13.32 21.63 -16.32
C GLY A 667 -13.15 23.02 -15.67
N THR A 668 -12.88 23.07 -14.37
CA THR A 668 -12.88 24.29 -13.54
C THR A 668 -11.51 24.71 -12.98
N ARG A 669 -10.47 23.89 -13.07
CA ARG A 669 -9.23 24.08 -12.27
C ARG A 669 -8.19 24.95 -12.98
N ALA A 670 -7.50 25.83 -12.26
CA ALA A 670 -6.32 26.51 -12.81
C ALA A 670 -5.12 25.53 -12.82
N HIS A 671 -4.58 25.24 -14.00
CA HIS A 671 -3.45 24.32 -14.19
C HIS A 671 -2.14 25.06 -14.48
N ARG A 672 -1.02 24.42 -14.14
CA ARG A 672 0.32 24.81 -14.59
C ARG A 672 1.10 23.55 -14.94
N LEU A 673 1.40 23.38 -16.22
CA LEU A 673 1.87 22.12 -16.83
C LEU A 673 2.88 22.40 -17.95
N SER A 674 3.64 21.40 -18.41
CA SER A 674 4.45 21.53 -19.63
C SER A 674 3.68 21.10 -20.88
N VAL A 675 3.88 21.84 -21.97
CA VAL A 675 3.55 21.40 -23.34
C VAL A 675 4.82 21.03 -24.09
N ALA A 676 4.83 19.88 -24.77
CA ALA A 676 5.92 19.43 -25.63
C ALA A 676 5.45 19.38 -27.10
N ALA A 677 6.24 19.94 -28.00
CA ALA A 677 5.94 20.06 -29.42
C ALA A 677 6.87 19.19 -30.26
N PHE A 678 6.32 18.47 -31.24
CA PHE A 678 7.03 17.48 -32.04
C PHE A 678 6.85 17.71 -33.54
N SER A 679 7.87 17.32 -34.32
CA SER A 679 7.78 17.17 -35.77
C SER A 679 6.88 15.99 -36.14
N ALA A 680 6.52 15.87 -37.42
CA ALA A 680 5.81 14.69 -37.93
C ALA A 680 6.62 13.39 -37.76
N ASP A 681 7.94 13.49 -37.65
CA ASP A 681 8.85 12.37 -37.41
C ASP A 681 9.12 12.11 -35.91
N GLY A 682 8.45 12.82 -35.00
CA GLY A 682 8.59 12.63 -33.54
C GLY A 682 9.80 13.31 -32.91
N GLU A 683 10.55 14.12 -33.67
CA GLU A 683 11.65 14.93 -33.13
C GLU A 683 11.10 16.07 -32.27
N ALA A 684 11.69 16.30 -31.08
CA ALA A 684 11.28 17.39 -30.20
C ALA A 684 11.70 18.75 -30.76
N ILE A 685 10.71 19.63 -31.00
CA ILE A 685 10.88 20.98 -31.52
C ILE A 685 10.99 22.00 -30.39
N ALA A 686 10.14 21.87 -29.37
CA ALA A 686 10.12 22.74 -28.20
C ALA A 686 9.47 22.05 -27.00
N ALA A 687 9.82 22.48 -25.80
CA ALA A 687 9.05 22.23 -24.59
C ALA A 687 8.98 23.52 -23.77
N ARG A 688 7.82 23.84 -23.18
CA ARG A 688 7.67 25.01 -22.29
C ARG A 688 6.58 24.82 -21.24
N PRO A 689 6.70 25.45 -20.05
CA PRO A 689 5.59 25.56 -19.12
C PRO A 689 4.46 26.40 -19.73
N LEU A 690 3.24 26.11 -19.30
CA LEU A 690 1.98 26.74 -19.69
C LEU A 690 1.11 26.87 -18.43
N ASP A 691 0.78 28.10 -18.06
CA ASP A 691 -0.34 28.37 -17.16
C ASP A 691 -1.64 28.36 -17.98
N LEU A 692 -2.64 27.57 -17.56
CA LEU A 692 -3.89 27.36 -18.29
C LEU A 692 -5.10 27.52 -17.36
N ALA A 693 -6.02 28.40 -17.74
CA ALA A 693 -7.24 28.71 -17.00
C ALA A 693 -8.46 28.64 -17.94
N ASP A 694 -9.42 29.55 -17.79
CA ASP A 694 -10.66 29.56 -18.56
C ASP A 694 -10.45 29.90 -20.05
N GLU A 695 -9.49 30.78 -20.34
CA GLU A 695 -9.18 31.24 -21.71
C GLU A 695 -8.25 30.24 -22.45
N PRO A 696 -8.62 29.74 -23.64
CA PRO A 696 -7.76 28.89 -24.47
C PRO A 696 -6.46 29.56 -24.89
N VAL A 697 -5.34 28.84 -24.77
CA VAL A 697 -4.02 29.35 -25.17
C VAL A 697 -3.66 28.86 -26.57
N ARG A 698 -3.52 29.81 -27.50
CA ARG A 698 -2.97 29.57 -28.83
C ARG A 698 -1.46 29.38 -28.77
N LEU A 699 -0.94 28.48 -29.59
CA LEU A 699 0.49 28.24 -29.74
C LEU A 699 0.92 28.60 -31.19
N ASP A 700 0.75 29.87 -31.56
CA ASP A 700 0.96 30.36 -32.94
C ASP A 700 2.40 30.14 -33.45
N ASP A 701 3.39 30.10 -32.54
CA ASP A 701 4.79 29.77 -32.85
C ASP A 701 5.05 28.27 -33.02
N LEU A 702 4.06 27.42 -32.73
CA LEU A 702 4.08 25.96 -32.89
C LEU A 702 3.10 25.48 -33.98
N ALA A 703 2.72 26.38 -34.89
CA ALA A 703 2.04 26.00 -36.14
C ALA A 703 2.82 24.88 -36.85
N GLY A 704 2.10 23.92 -37.43
CA GLY A 704 2.68 22.73 -38.05
C GLY A 704 2.97 21.58 -37.07
N CYS A 705 3.34 21.86 -35.82
CA CYS A 705 3.76 20.82 -34.87
C CYS A 705 2.59 19.95 -34.35
N ALA A 706 2.89 18.70 -33.99
CA ALA A 706 2.13 17.97 -32.98
C ALA A 706 2.40 18.57 -31.59
N VAL A 707 1.44 18.53 -30.67
CA VAL A 707 1.59 19.06 -29.31
C VAL A 707 0.98 18.10 -28.29
N VAL A 708 1.81 17.65 -27.35
CA VAL A 708 1.40 16.85 -26.19
C VAL A 708 1.21 17.79 -25.00
N PRO A 709 0.01 17.86 -24.39
CA PRO A 709 -0.21 18.56 -23.13
C PRO A 709 0.24 17.69 -21.94
N ASN A 710 0.54 18.33 -20.81
CA ASN A 710 0.95 17.66 -19.57
C ASN A 710 2.17 16.73 -19.78
N ALA A 711 3.13 17.16 -20.59
CA ALA A 711 4.23 16.31 -21.06
C ALA A 711 5.19 15.87 -19.94
N GLY A 712 5.36 16.71 -18.90
CA GLY A 712 6.10 16.38 -17.68
C GLY A 712 5.21 15.81 -16.56
N ALA A 713 3.97 15.42 -16.86
CA ALA A 713 2.97 14.91 -15.91
C ALA A 713 2.73 15.79 -14.66
N GLU A 714 2.97 17.11 -14.76
CA GLU A 714 2.95 18.02 -13.61
C GLU A 714 1.54 18.24 -13.03
N THR A 715 0.49 18.02 -13.84
CA THR A 715 -0.91 18.14 -13.41
C THR A 715 -1.63 16.80 -13.35
N PHE A 716 -2.54 16.65 -12.38
CA PHE A 716 -3.58 15.62 -12.38
C PHE A 716 -4.73 16.06 -13.30
N ALA A 717 -4.63 15.74 -14.60
CA ALA A 717 -5.65 16.02 -15.61
C ALA A 717 -5.51 15.06 -16.80
N ALA A 718 -6.63 14.63 -17.37
CA ALA A 718 -6.63 13.77 -18.56
C ALA A 718 -6.22 14.55 -19.82
N SER A 719 -5.57 13.88 -20.77
CA SER A 719 -5.17 14.48 -22.05
C SER A 719 -6.11 14.07 -23.18
N SER A 720 -6.58 15.05 -23.96
CA SER A 720 -7.29 14.84 -25.23
C SER A 720 -6.44 15.41 -26.37
N LEU A 721 -6.03 14.56 -27.30
CA LEU A 721 -5.02 14.87 -28.32
C LEU A 721 -5.66 15.16 -29.68
N ASP A 722 -5.09 16.12 -30.42
CA ASP A 722 -5.52 16.43 -31.78
C ASP A 722 -5.15 15.31 -32.78
N PRO A 723 -5.83 15.20 -33.94
CA PRO A 723 -5.56 14.16 -34.93
C PRO A 723 -4.10 14.09 -35.43
N ARG A 724 -3.36 15.21 -35.47
CA ARG A 724 -1.93 15.21 -35.84
C ARG A 724 -1.05 14.67 -34.73
N THR A 725 -1.32 15.02 -33.48
CA THR A 725 -0.59 14.48 -32.33
C THR A 725 -0.86 12.99 -32.17
N TRP A 726 -2.10 12.53 -32.39
CA TRP A 726 -2.41 11.11 -32.48
C TRP A 726 -1.63 10.37 -33.58
N GLU A 727 -1.33 11.00 -34.72
CA GLU A 727 -0.54 10.36 -35.77
C GLU A 727 0.93 10.19 -35.36
N VAL A 728 1.51 11.15 -34.62
CA VAL A 728 2.84 10.99 -34.00
C VAL A 728 2.81 9.89 -32.93
N VAL A 729 1.74 9.76 -32.15
CA VAL A 729 1.59 8.62 -31.21
C VAL A 729 1.57 7.29 -31.98
N ARG A 730 0.74 7.15 -33.03
CA ARG A 730 0.66 5.93 -33.85
C ARG A 730 1.99 5.54 -34.49
N THR A 731 2.76 6.51 -34.97
CA THR A 731 3.93 6.23 -35.83
C THR A 731 5.28 6.42 -35.15
N ARG A 732 5.34 7.02 -33.96
CA ARG A 732 6.59 7.43 -33.29
C ARG A 732 6.63 7.30 -31.76
N LEU A 733 5.59 6.81 -31.06
CA LEU A 733 5.54 6.75 -29.59
C LEU A 733 6.84 6.23 -28.92
N GLY A 734 7.35 5.06 -29.31
CA GLY A 734 8.59 4.49 -28.73
C GLY A 734 9.89 5.28 -29.05
N THR A 735 9.84 6.16 -30.05
CA THR A 735 10.98 6.97 -30.49
C THR A 735 11.08 8.33 -29.79
N ILE A 736 9.97 8.85 -29.22
CA ILE A 736 9.96 10.07 -28.40
C ILE A 736 11.03 9.96 -27.31
N ALA A 737 11.92 10.95 -27.21
CA ALA A 737 13.11 10.83 -26.36
C ALA A 737 12.77 10.78 -24.85
N ASP A 738 11.82 11.61 -24.42
CA ASP A 738 11.47 11.79 -23.01
C ASP A 738 10.60 10.65 -22.46
N PRO A 739 11.00 9.97 -21.36
CA PRO A 739 10.28 8.81 -20.85
C PRO A 739 8.98 9.15 -20.10
N VAL A 740 8.89 10.31 -19.44
CA VAL A 740 7.66 10.76 -18.76
C VAL A 740 6.57 11.04 -19.80
N THR A 741 6.93 11.73 -20.88
CA THR A 741 6.05 11.95 -22.05
C THR A 741 5.58 10.62 -22.65
N ARG A 742 6.48 9.62 -22.81
CA ARG A 742 6.06 8.28 -23.29
C ARG A 742 5.10 7.59 -22.33
N ALA A 743 5.37 7.60 -21.03
CA ALA A 743 4.49 7.04 -19.99
C ALA A 743 3.09 7.68 -20.03
N GLY A 744 3.01 9.01 -20.08
CA GLY A 744 1.75 9.75 -20.14
C GLY A 744 0.95 9.47 -21.42
N LEU A 745 1.63 9.27 -22.55
CA LEU A 745 1.00 8.88 -23.82
C LEU A 745 0.51 7.42 -23.82
N TRP A 746 1.23 6.49 -23.19
CA TRP A 746 0.74 5.12 -22.98
C TRP A 746 -0.53 5.09 -22.13
N TRP A 747 -0.57 5.83 -21.02
CA TRP A 747 -1.80 6.00 -20.25
C TRP A 747 -2.91 6.66 -21.07
N THR A 748 -2.60 7.71 -21.83
CA THR A 748 -3.59 8.38 -22.70
C THR A 748 -4.22 7.41 -23.71
N ALA A 749 -3.44 6.49 -24.30
CA ALA A 749 -3.94 5.46 -25.20
C ALA A 749 -4.83 4.41 -24.48
N VAL A 750 -4.42 3.93 -23.32
CA VAL A 750 -5.21 2.99 -22.50
C VAL A 750 -6.51 3.63 -22.03
N ALA A 751 -6.47 4.88 -21.55
CA ALA A 751 -7.64 5.62 -21.10
C ALA A 751 -8.62 5.93 -22.24
N ALA A 752 -8.12 6.31 -23.43
CA ALA A 752 -8.94 6.46 -24.63
C ALA A 752 -9.63 5.14 -25.02
N ALA A 753 -8.92 4.01 -24.93
CA ALA A 753 -9.51 2.69 -25.21
C ALA A 753 -10.58 2.29 -24.19
N ARG A 754 -10.37 2.57 -22.89
CA ARG A 754 -11.37 2.35 -21.83
C ARG A 754 -12.63 3.21 -22.01
N ARG A 755 -12.52 4.39 -22.65
CA ARG A 755 -13.66 5.25 -23.02
C ARG A 755 -14.29 4.92 -24.38
N GLY A 756 -13.73 3.98 -25.14
CA GLY A 756 -14.18 3.63 -26.49
C GLY A 756 -13.79 4.65 -27.58
N GLU A 757 -12.89 5.58 -27.27
CA GLU A 757 -12.36 6.59 -28.20
C GLU A 757 -11.25 6.02 -29.11
N LEU A 758 -10.56 4.97 -28.63
CA LEU A 758 -9.59 4.16 -29.37
C LEU A 758 -10.11 2.72 -29.40
N ALA A 759 -10.03 2.02 -30.53
CA ALA A 759 -10.45 0.62 -30.57
C ALA A 759 -9.40 -0.28 -29.89
N MET A 760 -9.85 -1.30 -29.14
CA MET A 760 -8.93 -2.25 -28.49
C MET A 760 -7.91 -2.91 -29.45
N PRO A 761 -8.25 -3.24 -30.73
CA PRO A 761 -7.25 -3.69 -31.70
C PRO A 761 -6.18 -2.63 -32.03
N ASP A 762 -6.53 -1.34 -32.05
CA ASP A 762 -5.59 -0.26 -32.35
C ASP A 762 -4.61 -0.05 -31.19
N LEU A 763 -5.09 -0.16 -29.95
CA LEU A 763 -4.24 -0.17 -28.75
C LEU A 763 -3.27 -1.38 -28.77
N LEU A 764 -3.74 -2.57 -29.16
CA LEU A 764 -2.88 -3.74 -29.32
C LEU A 764 -1.87 -3.57 -30.46
N THR A 765 -2.20 -2.84 -31.53
CA THR A 765 -1.23 -2.44 -32.56
C THR A 765 -0.17 -1.48 -31.99
N LEU A 766 -0.53 -0.48 -31.18
CA LEU A 766 0.45 0.38 -30.51
C LEU A 766 1.43 -0.45 -29.65
N VAL A 767 0.91 -1.43 -28.88
CA VAL A 767 1.72 -2.36 -28.09
C VAL A 767 2.64 -3.21 -28.97
N ALA A 768 2.16 -3.71 -30.11
CA ALA A 768 2.97 -4.50 -31.03
C ALA A 768 4.10 -3.69 -31.70
N ASP A 769 3.81 -2.44 -32.08
CA ASP A 769 4.70 -1.61 -32.90
C ASP A 769 5.75 -0.84 -32.07
N HIS A 770 5.40 -0.39 -30.86
CA HIS A 770 6.26 0.51 -30.05
C HIS A 770 6.93 -0.16 -28.86
N LEU A 771 6.25 -1.08 -28.16
CA LEU A 771 6.78 -1.66 -26.92
C LEU A 771 8.07 -2.48 -27.13
N PRO A 772 8.27 -3.24 -28.23
CA PRO A 772 9.57 -3.88 -28.52
C PRO A 772 10.77 -2.95 -28.62
N GLY A 773 10.54 -1.65 -28.86
CA GLY A 773 11.57 -0.62 -28.98
C GLY A 773 11.73 0.26 -27.73
N GLU A 774 11.04 -0.04 -26.63
CA GLU A 774 11.18 0.72 -25.39
C GLU A 774 12.55 0.47 -24.76
N ARG A 775 13.18 1.56 -24.28
CA ARG A 775 14.58 1.60 -23.80
C ARG A 775 14.68 1.93 -22.31
N HIS A 776 13.60 2.41 -21.69
CA HIS A 776 13.57 2.75 -20.27
C HIS A 776 12.89 1.63 -19.45
N PRO A 777 13.60 0.96 -18.51
CA PRO A 777 13.06 -0.17 -17.78
C PRO A 777 11.69 0.05 -17.13
N ALA A 778 11.51 1.16 -16.41
CA ALA A 778 10.24 1.45 -15.73
C ALA A 778 9.07 1.72 -16.71
N VAL A 779 9.35 2.17 -17.95
CA VAL A 779 8.29 2.33 -18.97
C VAL A 779 7.95 0.97 -19.58
N ALA A 780 8.95 0.14 -19.91
CA ALA A 780 8.71 -1.19 -20.46
C ALA A 780 7.92 -2.07 -19.47
N GLU A 781 8.31 -2.08 -18.19
CA GLU A 781 7.66 -2.82 -17.13
C GLU A 781 6.26 -2.28 -16.81
N GLY A 782 6.13 -0.97 -16.57
CA GLY A 782 4.85 -0.34 -16.25
C GLY A 782 3.81 -0.42 -17.38
N VAL A 783 4.23 -0.41 -18.66
CA VAL A 783 3.30 -0.62 -19.79
C VAL A 783 2.86 -2.07 -19.89
N LEU A 784 3.75 -3.04 -19.61
CA LEU A 784 3.38 -4.46 -19.54
C LEU A 784 2.39 -4.75 -18.41
N GLU A 785 2.46 -4.01 -17.30
CA GLU A 785 1.48 -4.04 -16.21
C GLU A 785 0.17 -3.36 -16.61
N LEU A 786 0.23 -2.09 -17.01
CA LEU A 786 -0.93 -1.29 -17.40
C LEU A 786 -1.79 -1.98 -18.48
N VAL A 787 -1.16 -2.60 -19.49
CA VAL A 787 -1.87 -3.29 -20.57
C VAL A 787 -2.53 -4.59 -20.08
N VAL A 788 -1.90 -5.38 -19.23
CA VAL A 788 -2.56 -6.58 -18.70
C VAL A 788 -3.69 -6.19 -17.76
N ASP A 789 -3.40 -5.38 -16.75
CA ASP A 789 -4.29 -5.20 -15.62
C ASP A 789 -5.49 -4.29 -15.96
N GLN A 790 -5.33 -3.33 -16.88
CA GLN A 790 -6.37 -2.37 -17.23
C GLN A 790 -7.08 -2.63 -18.57
N VAL A 791 -6.57 -3.55 -19.40
CA VAL A 791 -7.18 -3.88 -20.71
C VAL A 791 -7.71 -5.32 -20.75
N VAL A 792 -6.94 -6.32 -20.28
CA VAL A 792 -7.33 -7.73 -20.44
C VAL A 792 -8.69 -8.06 -19.81
N PRO A 793 -9.03 -7.62 -18.57
CA PRO A 793 -10.35 -7.89 -17.97
C PRO A 793 -11.55 -7.36 -18.78
N LEU A 794 -11.36 -6.31 -19.60
CA LEU A 794 -12.43 -5.71 -20.39
C LEU A 794 -12.76 -6.51 -21.66
N LEU A 795 -11.78 -7.25 -22.19
CA LEU A 795 -11.90 -8.00 -23.45
C LEU A 795 -13.03 -9.03 -23.41
N ASP A 796 -13.72 -9.20 -24.54
CA ASP A 796 -14.52 -10.41 -24.75
C ASP A 796 -13.59 -11.64 -24.84
N PRO A 797 -13.95 -12.81 -24.27
CA PRO A 797 -13.13 -14.01 -24.32
C PRO A 797 -12.68 -14.43 -25.72
N ALA A 798 -13.46 -14.15 -26.77
CA ALA A 798 -13.06 -14.47 -28.16
C ALA A 798 -11.89 -13.60 -28.68
N GLY A 799 -11.56 -12.49 -28.00
CA GLY A 799 -10.39 -11.66 -28.27
C GLY A 799 -9.14 -12.01 -27.45
N LEU A 800 -9.29 -12.80 -26.38
CA LEU A 800 -8.24 -13.02 -25.38
C LEU A 800 -6.96 -13.59 -25.96
N ASP A 801 -7.04 -14.71 -26.69
CA ASP A 801 -5.86 -15.40 -27.22
C ASP A 801 -5.03 -14.49 -28.13
N ARG A 802 -5.69 -13.62 -28.92
CA ARG A 802 -5.03 -12.64 -29.78
C ARG A 802 -4.33 -11.54 -28.98
N ALA A 803 -4.93 -11.08 -27.88
CA ALA A 803 -4.32 -10.09 -27.02
C ALA A 803 -3.09 -10.65 -26.29
N LEU A 804 -3.20 -11.86 -25.71
CA LEU A 804 -2.07 -12.53 -25.07
C LEU A 804 -0.94 -12.84 -26.06
N ASP A 805 -1.26 -13.26 -27.29
CA ASP A 805 -0.32 -13.50 -28.38
C ASP A 805 0.40 -12.20 -28.84
N VAL A 806 -0.29 -11.06 -28.88
CA VAL A 806 0.33 -9.73 -29.10
C VAL A 806 1.28 -9.35 -27.97
N ILE A 807 0.85 -9.47 -26.70
CA ILE A 807 1.68 -9.11 -25.54
C ILE A 807 2.89 -10.06 -25.44
N ALA A 808 2.71 -11.35 -25.72
CA ALA A 808 3.79 -12.34 -25.77
C ALA A 808 4.79 -12.04 -26.90
N ARG A 809 4.33 -11.57 -28.08
CA ARG A 809 5.22 -11.04 -29.12
C ARG A 809 5.98 -9.80 -28.66
N ALA A 810 5.32 -8.85 -28.00
CA ALA A 810 5.98 -7.64 -27.50
C ALA A 810 7.10 -7.98 -26.50
N CYS A 811 6.84 -8.90 -25.56
CA CYS A 811 7.86 -9.39 -24.62
C CYS A 811 9.02 -10.10 -25.34
N ARG A 812 8.74 -10.96 -26.33
CA ARG A 812 9.80 -11.61 -27.13
C ARG A 812 10.59 -10.60 -27.99
N GLY A 813 9.96 -9.51 -28.41
CA GLY A 813 10.62 -8.39 -29.09
C GLY A 813 11.63 -7.70 -28.18
N LEU A 814 11.21 -7.28 -26.97
CA LEU A 814 12.11 -6.76 -25.93
C LEU A 814 13.27 -7.71 -25.64
N LEU A 815 12.99 -9.00 -25.43
CA LEU A 815 13.99 -10.04 -25.15
C LEU A 815 14.96 -10.31 -26.32
N ALA A 816 14.62 -9.92 -27.55
CA ALA A 816 15.47 -10.07 -28.73
C ALA A 816 16.32 -8.83 -29.05
N ALA A 817 16.08 -7.69 -28.38
CA ALA A 817 16.67 -6.39 -28.70
C ALA A 817 18.05 -6.11 -28.04
N ASP A 818 18.69 -7.14 -27.47
CA ASP A 818 19.84 -7.02 -26.53
C ASP A 818 19.53 -6.05 -25.36
N PRO A 819 18.46 -6.32 -24.59
CA PRO A 819 17.89 -5.37 -23.63
C PRO A 819 18.73 -5.18 -22.37
N ASP A 820 18.47 -4.07 -21.67
CA ASP A 820 18.89 -3.88 -20.27
C ASP A 820 18.40 -5.06 -19.38
N PRO A 821 19.19 -5.54 -18.40
CA PRO A 821 18.81 -6.68 -17.57
C PRO A 821 17.46 -6.52 -16.82
N SER A 822 17.05 -5.30 -16.46
CA SER A 822 15.74 -5.05 -15.85
C SER A 822 14.60 -5.15 -16.87
N ILE A 823 14.81 -4.69 -18.11
CA ILE A 823 13.86 -4.91 -19.22
C ILE A 823 13.76 -6.41 -19.53
N ALA A 824 14.89 -7.12 -19.57
CA ALA A 824 14.93 -8.56 -19.77
C ALA A 824 14.13 -9.30 -18.69
N LEU A 825 14.34 -8.95 -17.41
CA LEU A 825 13.62 -9.54 -16.28
C LEU A 825 12.11 -9.24 -16.34
N ALA A 826 11.71 -7.99 -16.58
CA ALA A 826 10.30 -7.61 -16.69
C ALA A 826 9.60 -8.33 -17.86
N ALA A 827 10.22 -8.35 -19.04
CA ALA A 827 9.70 -9.04 -20.22
C ALA A 827 9.64 -10.57 -20.02
N ALA A 828 10.62 -11.18 -19.33
CA ALA A 828 10.60 -12.60 -19.00
C ALA A 828 9.52 -12.94 -17.94
N ARG A 829 9.39 -12.14 -16.87
CA ARG A 829 8.33 -12.24 -15.86
C ARG A 829 6.95 -12.20 -16.51
N ARG A 830 6.70 -11.23 -17.39
CA ARG A 830 5.40 -11.09 -18.06
C ARG A 830 5.17 -12.17 -19.12
N LEU A 831 6.19 -12.54 -19.92
CA LEU A 831 6.07 -13.61 -20.91
C LEU A 831 5.74 -14.97 -20.26
N ALA A 832 6.27 -15.24 -19.06
CA ALA A 832 5.93 -16.43 -18.28
C ALA A 832 4.43 -16.53 -17.93
N GLU A 833 3.71 -15.40 -17.88
CA GLU A 833 2.29 -15.34 -17.53
C GLU A 833 1.38 -15.33 -18.76
N VAL A 834 1.78 -14.63 -19.84
CA VAL A 834 0.96 -14.49 -21.04
C VAL A 834 1.21 -15.57 -22.10
N SER A 835 2.40 -16.18 -22.16
CA SER A 835 2.72 -17.15 -23.22
C SER A 835 1.75 -18.32 -23.23
N THR A 836 1.34 -18.73 -24.43
CA THR A 836 0.51 -19.93 -24.69
C THR A 836 1.37 -21.13 -25.10
N ASP A 837 2.68 -20.96 -25.27
CA ASP A 837 3.60 -22.05 -25.61
C ASP A 837 4.09 -22.77 -24.34
N ALA A 838 3.40 -23.84 -23.98
CA ALA A 838 3.79 -24.71 -22.88
C ALA A 838 5.15 -25.42 -23.10
N THR A 839 5.65 -25.52 -24.33
CA THR A 839 6.94 -26.14 -24.65
C THR A 839 8.09 -25.17 -24.36
N GLU A 840 7.94 -23.90 -24.76
CA GLU A 840 8.84 -22.80 -24.37
C GLU A 840 8.96 -22.74 -22.84
N LEU A 841 7.83 -22.67 -22.15
CA LEU A 841 7.74 -22.56 -20.69
C LEU A 841 8.34 -23.78 -19.95
N ALA A 842 8.04 -25.01 -20.37
CA ALA A 842 8.66 -26.21 -19.79
C ALA A 842 10.17 -26.30 -20.07
N GLY A 843 10.61 -25.74 -21.21
CA GLY A 843 12.01 -25.54 -21.56
C GLY A 843 12.73 -24.68 -20.52
N TRP A 844 12.14 -23.55 -20.09
CA TRP A 844 12.73 -22.64 -19.10
C TRP A 844 12.92 -23.31 -17.74
N LEU A 845 11.93 -24.08 -17.26
CA LEU A 845 12.05 -24.82 -15.99
C LEU A 845 13.14 -25.89 -16.03
N SER A 846 13.42 -26.44 -17.22
CA SER A 846 14.39 -27.51 -17.46
C SER A 846 15.82 -27.00 -17.69
N SER A 847 15.97 -25.83 -18.34
CA SER A 847 17.27 -25.17 -18.55
C SER A 847 17.74 -24.34 -17.35
N GLY A 848 16.80 -23.83 -16.55
CA GLY A 848 17.06 -22.79 -15.54
C GLY A 848 17.32 -21.40 -16.13
N VAL A 849 17.14 -21.22 -17.44
CA VAL A 849 17.46 -19.98 -18.19
C VAL A 849 16.38 -19.68 -19.25
N ALA A 850 15.83 -18.47 -19.18
CA ALA A 850 14.89 -17.90 -20.13
C ALA A 850 15.62 -17.08 -21.23
N PRO A 851 14.92 -16.51 -22.24
CA PRO A 851 15.53 -15.65 -23.26
C PRO A 851 16.29 -14.45 -22.67
N ALA A 852 17.17 -13.84 -23.47
CA ALA A 852 18.16 -12.84 -23.03
C ALA A 852 19.09 -13.31 -21.87
N GLY A 853 19.12 -14.60 -21.55
CA GLY A 853 19.96 -15.16 -20.49
C GLY A 853 19.40 -14.95 -19.07
N VAL A 854 18.15 -14.53 -18.93
CA VAL A 854 17.50 -14.31 -17.63
C VAL A 854 17.45 -15.62 -16.84
N ALA A 855 18.03 -15.62 -15.64
CA ALA A 855 18.01 -16.77 -14.74
C ALA A 855 16.57 -17.03 -14.27
N VAL A 856 16.13 -18.30 -14.30
CA VAL A 856 14.80 -18.70 -13.85
C VAL A 856 14.83 -18.90 -12.34
N ASP A 857 14.86 -17.79 -11.61
CA ASP A 857 14.77 -17.73 -10.15
C ASP A 857 13.41 -18.22 -9.64
N GLN A 858 13.27 -18.37 -8.32
CA GLN A 858 12.08 -18.98 -7.73
C GLN A 858 10.77 -18.22 -8.01
N SER A 859 10.79 -16.89 -8.14
CA SER A 859 9.61 -16.13 -8.54
C SER A 859 9.23 -16.43 -9.98
N LEU A 860 10.21 -16.49 -10.89
CA LEU A 860 9.97 -16.85 -12.29
C LEU A 860 9.54 -18.32 -12.44
N ARG A 861 10.12 -19.24 -11.67
CA ARG A 861 9.67 -20.65 -11.61
C ARG A 861 8.20 -20.75 -11.23
N TRP A 862 7.75 -20.02 -10.21
CA TRP A 862 6.35 -20.01 -9.80
C TRP A 862 5.41 -19.41 -10.84
N ARG A 863 5.78 -18.31 -11.52
CA ARG A 863 4.99 -17.75 -12.64
C ARG A 863 4.85 -18.79 -13.76
N VAL A 864 5.95 -19.43 -14.16
CA VAL A 864 5.97 -20.47 -15.20
C VAL A 864 5.16 -21.72 -14.80
N VAL A 865 5.31 -22.24 -13.58
CA VAL A 865 4.51 -23.39 -13.07
C VAL A 865 3.03 -23.06 -13.04
N THR A 866 2.66 -21.88 -12.54
CA THR A 866 1.26 -21.40 -12.51
C THR A 866 0.69 -21.33 -13.92
N ARG A 867 1.43 -20.77 -14.89
CA ARG A 867 0.97 -20.71 -16.29
C ARG A 867 0.88 -22.09 -16.94
N LEU A 868 1.83 -22.98 -16.70
CA LEU A 868 1.79 -24.35 -17.22
C LEU A 868 0.56 -25.12 -16.74
N VAL A 869 0.20 -25.04 -15.46
CA VAL A 869 -1.04 -25.68 -14.98
C VAL A 869 -2.30 -24.95 -15.44
N THR A 870 -2.27 -23.62 -15.57
CA THR A 870 -3.37 -22.82 -16.18
C THR A 870 -3.69 -23.27 -17.61
N LEU A 871 -2.67 -23.67 -18.37
CA LEU A 871 -2.76 -24.19 -19.74
C LEU A 871 -3.10 -25.70 -19.81
N GLY A 872 -3.35 -26.36 -18.67
CA GLY A 872 -3.71 -27.79 -18.60
C GLY A 872 -2.52 -28.75 -18.45
N GLY A 873 -1.34 -28.25 -18.06
CA GLY A 873 -0.20 -29.07 -17.65
C GLY A 873 -0.46 -29.84 -16.34
N SER A 874 0.43 -30.80 -16.03
CA SER A 874 0.27 -31.68 -14.85
C SER A 874 0.17 -30.89 -13.54
N PRO A 875 -0.89 -31.07 -12.72
CA PRO A 875 -0.97 -30.48 -11.38
C PRO A 875 0.17 -30.90 -10.44
N SER A 876 0.86 -32.03 -10.73
CA SER A 876 2.03 -32.47 -9.95
C SER A 876 3.15 -31.43 -9.90
N LEU A 877 3.26 -30.59 -10.94
CA LEU A 877 4.25 -29.51 -11.02
C LEU A 877 4.17 -28.56 -9.82
N VAL A 878 3.00 -28.38 -9.21
CA VAL A 878 2.82 -27.52 -8.04
C VAL A 878 3.40 -28.14 -6.78
N ASP A 879 3.18 -29.43 -6.56
CA ASP A 879 3.73 -30.15 -5.40
C ASP A 879 5.24 -30.39 -5.57
N GLU A 880 5.68 -30.63 -6.81
CA GLU A 880 7.10 -30.73 -7.18
C GLU A 880 7.84 -29.40 -6.96
N GLU A 881 7.22 -28.24 -7.24
CA GLU A 881 7.85 -26.94 -7.02
C GLU A 881 7.77 -26.48 -5.55
N LEU A 882 6.68 -26.78 -4.84
CA LEU A 882 6.58 -26.56 -3.39
C LEU A 882 7.61 -27.40 -2.60
N ALA A 883 7.99 -28.58 -3.11
CA ALA A 883 9.08 -29.39 -2.55
C ALA A 883 10.48 -28.80 -2.81
N ARG A 884 10.61 -27.81 -3.71
CA ARG A 884 11.85 -27.03 -3.93
C ARG A 884 11.86 -25.73 -3.14
N ASP A 885 10.69 -25.11 -2.98
CA ASP A 885 10.49 -23.84 -2.28
C ASP A 885 9.44 -23.96 -1.18
N ALA A 886 9.90 -24.31 0.02
CA ALA A 886 9.09 -24.36 1.24
C ALA A 886 8.94 -22.97 1.91
N SER A 887 9.31 -21.87 1.25
CA SER A 887 9.15 -20.52 1.82
C SER A 887 7.68 -20.10 1.92
N ALA A 888 7.40 -19.05 2.70
CA ALA A 888 6.08 -18.41 2.72
C ALA A 888 5.61 -17.99 1.32
N ALA A 889 6.51 -17.45 0.49
CA ALA A 889 6.21 -17.08 -0.89
C ALA A 889 5.86 -18.31 -1.75
N GLY A 890 6.57 -19.43 -1.58
CA GLY A 890 6.28 -20.69 -2.27
C GLY A 890 4.96 -21.32 -1.82
N ALA A 891 4.64 -21.28 -0.53
CA ALA A 891 3.35 -21.74 -0.01
C ALA A 891 2.18 -20.92 -0.59
N VAL A 892 2.33 -19.60 -0.69
CA VAL A 892 1.33 -18.69 -1.30
C VAL A 892 1.21 -18.95 -2.81
N ALA A 893 2.32 -19.02 -3.54
CA ALA A 893 2.30 -19.31 -4.99
C ALA A 893 1.70 -20.70 -5.30
N ALA A 894 1.93 -21.70 -4.45
CA ALA A 894 1.32 -23.02 -4.58
C ALA A 894 -0.20 -23.01 -4.35
N ARG A 895 -0.77 -22.03 -3.61
CA ARG A 895 -2.23 -21.83 -3.53
C ARG A 895 -2.77 -21.28 -4.85
N THR A 896 -2.13 -20.26 -5.42
CA THR A 896 -2.47 -19.71 -6.74
C THR A 896 -2.43 -20.78 -7.82
N ALA A 897 -1.34 -21.52 -7.93
CA ALA A 897 -1.17 -22.55 -8.96
C ALA A 897 -2.20 -23.69 -8.81
N ARG A 898 -2.51 -24.16 -7.60
CA ARG A 898 -3.56 -25.18 -7.38
C ARG A 898 -4.96 -24.66 -7.75
N ALA A 899 -5.27 -23.40 -7.43
CA ALA A 899 -6.54 -22.79 -7.79
C ALA A 899 -6.65 -22.47 -9.30
N ALA A 900 -5.53 -22.34 -10.00
CA ALA A 900 -5.44 -22.07 -11.43
C ALA A 900 -5.62 -23.30 -12.34
N VAL A 901 -5.69 -24.53 -11.79
CA VAL A 901 -5.91 -25.75 -12.60
C VAL A 901 -7.28 -25.70 -13.32
N PRO A 902 -7.33 -25.89 -14.66
CA PRO A 902 -8.53 -25.69 -15.48
C PRO A 902 -9.53 -26.86 -15.43
N ASP A 903 -9.93 -27.30 -14.23
CA ASP A 903 -11.02 -28.28 -14.08
C ASP A 903 -11.99 -27.98 -12.93
N ALA A 904 -13.19 -28.55 -13.03
CA ALA A 904 -14.29 -28.29 -12.09
C ALA A 904 -14.05 -28.86 -10.68
N ALA A 905 -13.17 -29.85 -10.50
CA ALA A 905 -12.84 -30.40 -9.20
C ALA A 905 -11.86 -29.49 -8.44
N HIS A 906 -10.81 -29.00 -9.11
CA HIS A 906 -9.88 -28.03 -8.52
C HIS A 906 -10.57 -26.70 -8.21
N LYS A 907 -11.41 -26.17 -9.11
CA LYS A 907 -12.25 -25.00 -8.79
C LYS A 907 -13.24 -25.28 -7.64
N GLY A 908 -13.86 -26.46 -7.61
CA GLY A 908 -14.72 -26.88 -6.50
C GLY A 908 -14.00 -26.89 -5.15
N ALA A 909 -12.76 -27.42 -5.12
CA ALA A 909 -11.92 -27.44 -3.92
C ALA A 909 -11.48 -26.04 -3.48
N ALA A 910 -10.99 -25.22 -4.41
CA ALA A 910 -10.58 -23.84 -4.13
C ALA A 910 -11.74 -22.99 -3.58
N TRP A 911 -12.97 -23.15 -4.09
CA TRP A 911 -14.14 -22.47 -3.53
C TRP A 911 -14.44 -22.90 -2.08
N LEU A 912 -14.30 -24.19 -1.77
CA LEU A 912 -14.46 -24.71 -0.41
C LEU A 912 -13.35 -24.19 0.52
N THR A 913 -12.14 -23.93 0.00
CA THR A 913 -11.09 -23.24 0.76
C THR A 913 -11.49 -21.77 1.04
N LEU A 914 -11.82 -21.00 0.00
CA LEU A 914 -12.15 -19.57 0.09
C LEU A 914 -13.31 -19.27 1.06
N PHE A 915 -14.38 -20.07 1.05
CA PHE A 915 -15.59 -19.81 1.84
C PHE A 915 -15.84 -20.79 2.99
N GLY A 916 -14.95 -21.76 3.20
CA GLY A 916 -15.09 -22.81 4.22
C GLY A 916 -13.86 -23.01 5.12
N THR A 917 -12.80 -22.21 4.95
CA THR A 917 -11.62 -22.20 5.84
C THR A 917 -11.21 -20.78 6.21
N GLU A 918 -10.63 -20.60 7.39
CA GLU A 918 -10.20 -19.29 7.89
C GLU A 918 -8.79 -18.96 7.37
N LEU A 919 -8.72 -18.45 6.14
CA LEU A 919 -7.48 -18.02 5.48
C LEU A 919 -7.01 -16.64 5.96
N SER A 920 -5.70 -16.39 5.89
CA SER A 920 -5.16 -15.02 5.96
C SER A 920 -5.58 -14.19 4.73
N ASN A 921 -5.38 -12.88 4.81
CA ASN A 921 -5.69 -11.95 3.70
C ASN A 921 -4.81 -12.25 2.46
N ARG A 922 -3.53 -12.58 2.69
CA ARG A 922 -2.57 -12.99 1.65
C ARG A 922 -2.98 -14.31 1.00
N GLU A 923 -3.37 -15.30 1.81
CA GLU A 923 -3.79 -16.62 1.31
C GLU A 923 -5.12 -16.59 0.56
N PHE A 924 -6.09 -15.78 0.98
CA PHE A 924 -7.38 -15.64 0.30
C PHE A 924 -7.25 -14.93 -1.05
N THR A 925 -6.43 -13.88 -1.13
CA THR A 925 -6.10 -13.19 -2.38
C THR A 925 -5.44 -14.16 -3.35
N ALA A 926 -4.33 -14.78 -2.96
CA ALA A 926 -3.59 -15.73 -3.80
C ALA A 926 -4.43 -16.93 -4.28
N THR A 927 -5.35 -17.43 -3.44
CA THR A 927 -6.30 -18.48 -3.84
C THR A 927 -7.35 -17.96 -4.84
N SER A 928 -7.77 -16.70 -4.73
CA SER A 928 -8.72 -16.06 -5.63
C SER A 928 -8.11 -15.71 -6.99
N ASP A 929 -6.86 -15.26 -7.03
CA ASP A 929 -6.13 -14.94 -8.27
C ASP A 929 -6.07 -16.18 -9.18
N GLY A 930 -5.69 -17.32 -8.60
CA GLY A 930 -5.72 -18.61 -9.30
C GLY A 930 -7.15 -19.02 -9.67
N PHE A 931 -8.13 -18.81 -8.78
CA PHE A 931 -9.52 -19.14 -9.05
C PHE A 931 -10.06 -18.40 -10.28
N TRP A 932 -9.84 -17.09 -10.40
CA TRP A 932 -10.31 -16.22 -11.48
C TRP A 932 -9.40 -16.21 -12.74
N SER A 933 -8.53 -17.21 -12.90
CA SER A 933 -7.64 -17.36 -14.07
C SER A 933 -8.28 -17.04 -15.43
N ALA A 934 -7.66 -16.12 -16.18
CA ALA A 934 -8.11 -15.74 -17.51
C ALA A 934 -8.22 -16.94 -18.48
N GLY A 935 -9.19 -16.89 -19.38
CA GLY A 935 -9.53 -17.99 -20.29
C GLY A 935 -10.48 -19.03 -19.69
N GLN A 936 -10.51 -19.21 -18.37
CA GLN A 936 -11.29 -20.25 -17.68
C GLN A 936 -12.74 -19.85 -17.34
N HIS A 937 -13.25 -18.78 -17.97
CA HIS A 937 -14.58 -18.18 -17.72
C HIS A 937 -15.72 -19.19 -17.58
N ALA A 938 -15.80 -20.19 -18.46
CA ALA A 938 -16.86 -21.20 -18.44
C ALA A 938 -16.86 -22.10 -17.19
N LEU A 939 -15.70 -22.30 -16.55
CA LEU A 939 -15.58 -23.07 -15.29
C LEU A 939 -16.01 -22.25 -14.08
N VAL A 940 -15.81 -20.91 -14.12
CA VAL A 940 -16.07 -20.00 -12.99
C VAL A 940 -17.43 -19.29 -13.06
N ALA A 941 -18.09 -19.27 -14.22
CA ALA A 941 -19.43 -18.69 -14.39
C ALA A 941 -20.48 -19.16 -13.35
N PRO A 942 -20.54 -20.45 -12.92
CA PRO A 942 -21.46 -20.89 -11.86
C PRO A 942 -21.21 -20.25 -10.48
N TYR A 943 -20.07 -19.58 -10.30
CA TYR A 943 -19.61 -19.02 -9.02
C TYR A 943 -19.78 -17.50 -8.92
N LEU A 944 -19.93 -16.78 -10.04
CA LEU A 944 -20.04 -15.31 -10.06
C LEU A 944 -21.19 -14.80 -9.17
N ARG A 945 -22.39 -15.37 -9.32
CA ARG A 945 -23.54 -15.05 -8.44
C ARG A 945 -23.34 -15.53 -7.00
N ARG A 946 -22.62 -16.65 -6.80
CA ARG A 946 -22.33 -17.18 -5.46
C ARG A 946 -21.37 -16.27 -4.69
N TYR A 947 -20.42 -15.64 -5.38
CA TYR A 947 -19.49 -14.68 -4.80
C TYR A 947 -20.23 -13.51 -4.15
N ALA A 948 -21.04 -12.80 -4.94
CA ALA A 948 -21.88 -11.70 -4.47
C ALA A 948 -22.83 -12.11 -3.31
N GLN A 949 -23.23 -13.38 -3.25
CA GLN A 949 -24.09 -13.91 -2.17
C GLN A 949 -23.34 -14.36 -0.91
N GLN A 950 -22.06 -14.72 -0.99
CA GLN A 950 -21.29 -15.30 0.12
C GLN A 950 -20.31 -14.32 0.77
N VAL A 951 -19.75 -13.37 0.01
CA VAL A 951 -18.82 -12.35 0.53
C VAL A 951 -19.43 -11.49 1.66
N PRO A 952 -20.69 -11.00 1.62
CA PRO A 952 -21.21 -10.15 2.69
C PRO A 952 -21.24 -10.86 4.06
N ALA A 953 -21.53 -12.16 4.05
CA ALA A 953 -21.54 -12.99 5.26
C ALA A 953 -20.12 -13.40 5.72
N LEU A 954 -19.11 -13.32 4.85
CA LEU A 954 -17.70 -13.53 5.18
C LEU A 954 -17.10 -12.27 5.82
N VAL A 955 -17.32 -11.11 5.19
CA VAL A 955 -16.92 -9.79 5.70
C VAL A 955 -17.54 -9.50 7.07
N ALA A 956 -18.82 -9.81 7.26
CA ALA A 956 -19.51 -9.68 8.56
C ALA A 956 -18.93 -10.58 9.69
N ARG A 957 -17.97 -11.47 9.41
CA ARG A 957 -17.20 -12.24 10.40
C ARG A 957 -15.72 -11.85 10.50
N ARG A 958 -15.14 -11.28 9.44
CA ARG A 958 -13.69 -11.03 9.31
C ARG A 958 -13.30 -9.54 9.37
N GLY A 959 -14.26 -8.62 9.35
CA GLY A 959 -14.04 -7.17 9.55
C GLY A 959 -13.49 -6.41 8.34
N GLN A 960 -13.07 -5.16 8.56
CA GLN A 960 -12.80 -4.17 7.51
C GLN A 960 -11.66 -4.52 6.55
N ALA A 961 -10.54 -5.08 7.03
CA ALA A 961 -9.44 -5.51 6.14
C ALA A 961 -9.92 -6.58 5.13
N TYR A 962 -10.78 -7.50 5.59
CA TYR A 962 -11.39 -8.51 4.71
C TYR A 962 -12.47 -7.92 3.78
N ALA A 963 -13.07 -6.78 4.16
CA ALA A 963 -14.02 -6.04 3.34
C ALA A 963 -13.34 -5.41 2.11
N GLU A 964 -12.12 -4.90 2.25
CA GLU A 964 -11.32 -4.48 1.10
C GLU A 964 -10.85 -5.68 0.27
N VAL A 965 -10.23 -6.68 0.90
CA VAL A 965 -9.70 -7.87 0.21
C VAL A 965 -10.79 -8.56 -0.64
N ALA A 966 -11.96 -8.84 -0.08
CA ALA A 966 -13.08 -9.45 -0.80
C ALA A 966 -13.98 -8.44 -1.54
N GLY A 967 -13.71 -7.14 -1.41
CA GLY A 967 -14.35 -6.09 -2.18
C GLY A 967 -13.65 -5.82 -3.52
N ARG A 968 -12.31 -5.80 -3.50
CA ARG A 968 -11.45 -5.24 -4.55
C ARG A 968 -10.36 -6.21 -5.02
N LEU A 969 -9.54 -6.75 -4.12
CA LEU A 969 -8.36 -7.55 -4.49
C LEU A 969 -8.74 -8.92 -5.06
N ALA A 970 -9.64 -9.63 -4.38
CA ALA A 970 -10.10 -10.96 -4.74
C ALA A 970 -11.37 -10.96 -5.64
N PHE A 971 -11.73 -9.80 -6.22
CA PHE A 971 -12.93 -9.65 -7.03
C PHE A 971 -12.81 -10.37 -8.39
N PRO A 972 -13.90 -10.84 -9.04
CA PRO A 972 -13.82 -11.60 -10.29
C PRO A 972 -13.41 -10.75 -11.52
N ARG A 973 -12.13 -10.39 -11.60
CA ARG A 973 -11.55 -9.53 -12.65
C ARG A 973 -10.92 -10.34 -13.78
N LEU A 974 -11.75 -10.83 -14.70
CA LEU A 974 -11.31 -11.65 -15.84
C LEU A 974 -12.17 -11.40 -17.10
N PRO A 975 -11.67 -11.74 -18.30
CA PRO A 975 -12.49 -11.78 -19.52
C PRO A 975 -13.68 -12.73 -19.34
N LEU A 976 -14.88 -12.17 -19.20
CA LEU A 976 -16.14 -12.90 -19.09
C LEU A 976 -17.01 -12.67 -20.34
N PRO A 977 -17.84 -13.64 -20.77
CA PRO A 977 -18.89 -13.40 -21.77
C PRO A 977 -19.86 -12.31 -21.31
N THR A 978 -20.44 -11.56 -22.26
CA THR A 978 -21.35 -10.42 -21.95
C THR A 978 -22.62 -10.83 -21.18
N ALA A 979 -23.00 -12.12 -21.22
CA ALA A 979 -24.05 -12.66 -20.34
C ALA A 979 -23.59 -12.81 -18.89
N ASP A 980 -22.37 -13.32 -18.67
CA ASP A 980 -21.79 -13.58 -17.36
C ASP A 980 -21.34 -12.28 -16.66
N LEU A 981 -20.85 -11.29 -17.42
CA LEU A 981 -20.64 -9.92 -16.90
C LEU A 981 -21.93 -9.36 -16.29
N ARG A 982 -23.07 -9.47 -16.98
CA ARG A 982 -24.37 -9.02 -16.45
C ARG A 982 -24.79 -9.83 -15.21
N VAL A 983 -24.55 -11.13 -15.19
CA VAL A 983 -24.83 -11.98 -14.01
C VAL A 983 -24.01 -11.57 -12.79
N LEU A 984 -22.74 -11.20 -12.95
CA LEU A 984 -21.90 -10.67 -11.87
C LEU A 984 -22.38 -9.28 -11.45
N ARG A 985 -22.43 -8.35 -12.41
CA ARG A 985 -22.78 -6.94 -12.24
C ARG A 985 -24.12 -6.75 -11.54
N ASP A 986 -25.18 -7.42 -12.00
CA ASP A 986 -26.51 -7.31 -11.40
C ASP A 986 -26.59 -8.03 -10.04
N ALA A 987 -25.80 -9.07 -9.81
CA ALA A 987 -25.75 -9.73 -8.50
C ALA A 987 -25.01 -8.88 -7.44
N VAL A 988 -23.98 -8.12 -7.84
CA VAL A 988 -23.26 -7.18 -6.97
C VAL A 988 -24.08 -5.92 -6.72
N ALA A 989 -24.64 -5.31 -7.77
CA ALA A 989 -25.52 -4.14 -7.65
C ALA A 989 -26.73 -4.42 -6.73
N ALA A 990 -27.39 -5.57 -6.89
CA ALA A 990 -28.51 -5.97 -6.02
C ALA A 990 -28.13 -6.18 -4.54
N GLN A 991 -26.85 -6.34 -4.21
CA GLN A 991 -26.37 -6.38 -2.82
C GLN A 991 -26.10 -4.96 -2.29
N VAL A 992 -25.48 -4.09 -3.09
CA VAL A 992 -25.30 -2.67 -2.77
C VAL A 992 -26.65 -1.99 -2.52
N GLU A 993 -27.64 -2.24 -3.38
CA GLU A 993 -29.03 -1.74 -3.25
C GLU A 993 -29.74 -2.16 -1.95
N THR A 994 -29.22 -3.14 -1.19
CA THR A 994 -29.82 -3.52 0.11
C THR A 994 -29.60 -2.48 1.20
N GLY A 995 -28.54 -1.66 1.10
CA GLY A 995 -28.08 -0.78 2.18
C GLY A 995 -27.63 -1.50 3.45
N ARG A 996 -27.16 -2.77 3.35
CA ARG A 996 -26.79 -3.62 4.51
C ARG A 996 -25.37 -4.19 4.47
N LEU A 997 -24.54 -3.75 3.51
CA LEU A 997 -23.14 -4.16 3.43
C LEU A 997 -22.29 -3.37 4.44
N HIS A 998 -21.10 -3.89 4.76
CA HIS A 998 -20.06 -3.12 5.44
C HIS A 998 -19.71 -1.87 4.62
N PRO A 999 -19.48 -0.67 5.19
CA PRO A 999 -19.22 0.54 4.41
C PRO A 999 -18.11 0.37 3.36
N THR A 1000 -16.96 -0.15 3.77
CA THR A 1000 -15.82 -0.52 2.92
C THR A 1000 -16.20 -1.44 1.75
N LEU A 1001 -16.99 -2.50 2.01
CA LEU A 1001 -17.46 -3.44 0.98
C LEU A 1001 -18.48 -2.77 0.04
N ALA A 1002 -19.35 -1.92 0.58
CA ALA A 1002 -20.34 -1.19 -0.20
C ALA A 1002 -19.66 -0.25 -1.21
N ARG A 1003 -18.63 0.49 -0.76
CA ARG A 1003 -17.81 1.35 -1.62
C ARG A 1003 -17.07 0.53 -2.67
N ALA A 1004 -16.32 -0.49 -2.28
CA ALA A 1004 -15.59 -1.34 -3.22
C ALA A 1004 -16.51 -1.95 -4.29
N TRP A 1005 -17.71 -2.40 -3.92
CA TRP A 1005 -18.67 -2.96 -4.88
C TRP A 1005 -19.44 -1.92 -5.69
N VAL A 1006 -19.46 -0.64 -5.29
CA VAL A 1006 -19.85 0.46 -6.16
C VAL A 1006 -18.80 0.64 -7.27
N ASP A 1007 -17.51 0.61 -6.90
CA ASP A 1007 -16.40 0.74 -7.85
C ASP A 1007 -16.35 -0.40 -8.88
N GLU A 1008 -16.46 -1.64 -8.45
CA GLU A 1008 -16.48 -2.78 -9.37
C GLU A 1008 -17.74 -2.78 -10.27
N VAL A 1009 -18.86 -2.19 -9.83
CA VAL A 1009 -20.05 -1.99 -10.70
C VAL A 1009 -19.80 -0.92 -11.75
N ASP A 1010 -19.03 0.14 -11.47
CA ASP A 1010 -18.58 1.08 -12.51
C ASP A 1010 -17.64 0.42 -13.53
N ASP A 1011 -16.63 -0.33 -13.07
CA ASP A 1011 -15.70 -1.03 -13.98
C ASP A 1011 -16.42 -2.12 -14.82
N LEU A 1012 -17.44 -2.78 -14.28
CA LEU A 1012 -18.30 -3.70 -15.02
C LEU A 1012 -19.26 -2.97 -15.97
N ASP A 1013 -19.80 -1.81 -15.61
CA ASP A 1013 -20.61 -0.96 -16.50
C ASP A 1013 -19.74 -0.45 -17.69
N VAL A 1014 -18.45 -0.13 -17.47
CA VAL A 1014 -17.47 0.17 -18.54
C VAL A 1014 -17.22 -1.06 -19.42
N ALA A 1015 -16.95 -2.24 -18.84
CA ALA A 1015 -16.74 -3.47 -19.60
C ALA A 1015 -17.96 -3.88 -20.44
N LEU A 1016 -19.17 -3.49 -20.02
CA LEU A 1016 -20.43 -3.68 -20.75
C LEU A 1016 -20.69 -2.61 -21.81
N ALA A 1017 -20.17 -1.38 -21.65
CA ALA A 1017 -20.32 -0.30 -22.63
C ALA A 1017 -19.43 -0.49 -23.88
N LEU A 1018 -18.34 -1.24 -23.75
CA LEU A 1018 -17.39 -1.55 -24.82
C LEU A 1018 -17.84 -2.73 -25.74
N ARG A 1019 -19.10 -3.19 -25.66
CA ARG A 1019 -19.58 -4.47 -26.23
C ARG A 1019 -20.99 -4.45 -26.83
#